data_AF-A0AAU5CXR8-F1
#
_entry.id   AF-A0AAU5CXR8-F1
#
_cell.length_a   1.000
_cell.length_b   1.000
_cell.length_c   1.000
_cell.angle_alpha   90.00
_cell.angle_beta   90.00
_cell.angle_gamma   90.00
#
_symmetry.space_group_name_H-M   'P 1'
#
loop_
_entity.id
_entity.type
_entity.pdbx_description
1 polymer ?
#
loop_
_entity_poly.entity_id
_entity_poly.type
_entity_poly.pdbx_seq_one_letter_code
_entity_poly.pdbx_strand_id
1 'polypeptide(L)'
;MSDDNRQVQLHWDNPFIGSNGYDELGSDYSTFRIDREGGVGNNAVVTWTVGQKPTAIVAMGDSYISGEAGRWAGNANTGNGGSAWGTDRAAFACNADESNCRHDLQGVYRDSGYDGGSGCDRSDVSEIAGAEIDGIPPERRFNLACSGATTDHVVQSGFKGEKPQVEQLKELAKLYQIKTIVLSVGGNDLNLVGAMQQCGINFMTNMKSCKAAGVDGLIREKIPGVEDKVVGAMNAIHAAMRFQGYDSRSYRLVAQSYPGPIADPAHYRYPAETYERYTSGGCPFYNEDATWARDEIIPAVSTMLRSAARRGDAFFLDMQDALAGHELCHSGAGQATSANTLANPLPAAQAEWVRWFPGYFGAQGNTQEAIHPNAYGQQALSDCLTQADNQISSGGREFRCTASAGSSKPAVQTVSSDPNYSSDSVNRAVGFLTATQDRFSSLVRVDDGTEEPPLPPSLPGLPQLPLPPIPAHKAMRLSLPQSYTGGFFGPGGAFGPAGYQSSFTYDNAVTIYALLKHGTGDGLDHAKVLGNSLLYAQDHDPVNDGRIRASYLPDPFVTTLGRDYPVGTPYIGGWSVYTGNMAWAGMAFAHLYKATGDRTYLDGALRAANWIQTNSADTRGAGGYTGGYADTSAAEDGSGMVQRTWKATEHNIDVGAFFAMLNQLTGDQVWKDRSDGAFAFVKTMLSADGNHLWTGTGLDGVTVNEDAVPEDVQTWSYLATLDPAYGRAVDWTAGRMAATDGPTDPTTGRPMFSGVSFSAVDTSGVWFEGTAHLLAAYQARKAPGDSDKAAKLITTLQKAQAYAPNADRAGIVAASHDGLDTGQGDRYYASRHTGATAWYVVAAKGGNPFRL
;
A
#
# COMPACT_ATOMS: atom_id res chain seq x y z
N MET A 1 2.83 -42.53 -2.16
CA MET A 1 2.73 -42.25 -0.72
C MET A 1 1.27 -41.94 -0.47
N SER A 2 0.55 -42.88 0.13
CA SER A 2 -0.92 -42.87 0.30
C SER A 2 -1.28 -42.63 1.77
N ASP A 3 -2.28 -41.77 1.99
CA ASP A 3 -3.34 -41.79 3.00
C ASP A 3 -3.10 -41.81 4.53
N ASP A 4 -1.88 -41.86 5.06
CA ASP A 4 -1.73 -41.86 6.54
C ASP A 4 -1.48 -40.46 7.12
N ASN A 5 -2.55 -39.81 7.56
CA ASN A 5 -2.52 -38.69 8.51
C ASN A 5 -1.62 -39.04 9.70
N ARG A 6 -0.56 -38.26 9.95
CA ARG A 6 0.33 -38.52 11.09
C ARG A 6 -0.29 -37.92 12.34
N GLN A 7 -0.56 -38.77 13.32
CA GLN A 7 -1.06 -38.34 14.61
C GLN A 7 0.09 -38.23 15.62
N VAL A 8 0.19 -37.08 16.26
CA VAL A 8 1.01 -36.89 17.46
C VAL A 8 0.05 -36.77 18.63
N GLN A 9 0.12 -37.73 19.54
CA GLN A 9 -0.68 -37.73 20.76
C GLN A 9 0.24 -37.44 21.95
N LEU A 10 -0.10 -36.41 22.72
CA LEU A 10 0.56 -36.10 23.97
C LEU A 10 -0.44 -36.25 25.11
N HIS A 11 -0.06 -37.05 26.10
CA HIS A 11 -0.76 -37.15 27.38
C HIS A 11 0.01 -36.29 28.38
N TRP A 12 -0.65 -35.29 28.96
CA TRP A 12 -0.03 -34.43 29.95
C TRP A 12 -0.67 -34.66 31.32
N ASP A 13 0.05 -35.30 32.24
CA ASP A 13 -0.38 -35.49 33.63
C ASP A 13 -0.22 -34.18 34.42
N ASN A 14 -1.22 -33.31 34.34
CA ASN A 14 -1.27 -32.08 35.11
C ASN A 14 -2.69 -31.86 35.69
N PRO A 15 -2.82 -31.83 37.03
CA PRO A 15 -4.11 -31.79 37.72
C PRO A 15 -4.73 -30.37 37.84
N PHE A 16 -4.13 -29.33 37.25
CA PHE A 16 -4.60 -27.95 37.38
C PHE A 16 -5.35 -27.44 36.14
N ILE A 17 -6.57 -26.92 36.34
CA ILE A 17 -7.41 -26.36 35.26
C ILE A 17 -6.73 -25.12 34.67
N GLY A 18 -6.46 -25.12 33.36
CA GLY A 18 -6.05 -23.93 32.60
C GLY A 18 -4.55 -23.74 32.34
N SER A 19 -3.68 -24.68 32.71
CA SER A 19 -2.22 -24.55 32.48
C SER A 19 -1.72 -25.08 31.14
N ASN A 20 -2.60 -25.59 30.28
CA ASN A 20 -2.20 -26.22 29.03
C ASN A 20 -2.26 -25.19 27.89
N GLY A 21 -1.10 -24.65 27.51
CA GLY A 21 -0.93 -23.83 26.31
C GLY A 21 -0.31 -24.66 25.19
N TYR A 22 -1.00 -24.75 24.04
CA TYR A 22 -0.52 -25.45 22.87
C TYR A 22 -0.27 -24.45 21.76
N ASP A 23 0.97 -24.41 21.29
CA ASP A 23 1.37 -23.65 20.11
C ASP A 23 1.47 -24.61 18.92
N GLU A 24 0.82 -24.26 17.82
CA GLU A 24 0.76 -25.10 16.61
C GLU A 24 1.75 -24.67 15.55
N LEU A 25 2.64 -23.68 15.83
CA LEU A 25 3.67 -23.14 14.92
C LEU A 25 4.53 -24.23 14.26
N GLY A 26 4.13 -24.64 13.06
CA GLY A 26 4.88 -25.53 12.16
C GLY A 26 5.56 -24.75 11.03
N SER A 27 6.60 -25.33 10.43
CA SER A 27 7.45 -24.66 9.44
C SER A 27 6.96 -24.75 7.98
N ASP A 28 5.89 -25.50 7.68
CA ASP A 28 5.35 -25.65 6.32
C ASP A 28 3.80 -25.70 6.27
N TYR A 29 3.16 -24.59 6.66
CA TYR A 29 1.72 -24.42 6.49
C TYR A 29 1.28 -24.30 5.03
N SER A 30 2.20 -24.12 4.08
CA SER A 30 1.85 -24.09 2.66
C SER A 30 1.41 -25.47 2.16
N THR A 31 1.97 -26.54 2.73
CA THR A 31 1.73 -27.93 2.29
C THR A 31 0.85 -28.72 3.26
N PHE A 32 0.94 -28.44 4.55
CA PHE A 32 0.29 -29.24 5.59
C PHE A 32 -0.76 -28.46 6.37
N ARG A 33 -1.83 -29.15 6.77
CA ARG A 33 -2.79 -28.71 7.77
C ARG A 33 -2.55 -29.45 9.09
N ILE A 34 -2.78 -28.77 10.19
CA ILE A 34 -2.69 -29.33 11.54
C ILE A 34 -4.07 -29.17 12.17
N ASP A 35 -4.72 -30.29 12.49
CA ASP A 35 -5.99 -30.31 13.20
C ASP A 35 -5.74 -30.77 14.64
N ARG A 36 -6.23 -30.04 15.64
CA ARG A 36 -6.09 -30.37 17.05
C ARG A 36 -7.41 -30.84 17.65
N GLU A 37 -7.38 -32.00 18.29
CA GLU A 37 -8.48 -32.52 19.11
C GLU A 37 -8.05 -32.69 20.58
N GLY A 38 -8.92 -32.30 21.51
CA GLY A 38 -8.67 -32.42 22.95
C GLY A 38 -7.79 -31.29 23.52
N GLY A 39 -7.07 -31.60 24.61
CA GLY A 39 -6.18 -30.66 25.31
C GLY A 39 -6.83 -29.75 26.36
N VAL A 40 -8.16 -29.81 26.52
CA VAL A 40 -8.91 -29.00 27.51
C VAL A 40 -9.21 -29.83 28.76
N GLY A 41 -8.85 -29.34 29.96
CA GLY A 41 -9.12 -30.01 31.25
C GLY A 41 -7.89 -30.60 31.95
N ASN A 42 -8.11 -31.22 33.12
CA ASN A 42 -7.08 -31.88 33.92
C ASN A 42 -6.67 -33.21 33.27
N ASN A 43 -5.38 -33.52 33.25
CA ASN A 43 -4.84 -34.74 32.65
C ASN A 43 -5.34 -34.96 31.20
N ALA A 44 -5.36 -33.88 30.42
CA ALA A 44 -5.95 -33.90 29.08
C ALA A 44 -5.02 -34.57 28.07
N VAL A 45 -5.60 -35.43 27.25
CA VAL A 45 -4.97 -35.90 26.01
C VAL A 45 -5.22 -34.87 24.94
N VAL A 46 -4.16 -34.50 24.23
CA VAL A 46 -4.24 -33.69 23.01
C VAL A 46 -3.69 -34.53 21.85
N THR A 47 -4.41 -34.51 20.74
CA THR A 47 -4.02 -35.18 19.51
C THR A 47 -3.92 -34.15 18.40
N TRP A 48 -2.75 -34.00 17.79
CA TRP A 48 -2.60 -33.25 16.55
C TRP A 48 -2.57 -34.23 15.38
N THR A 49 -3.39 -33.96 14.39
CA THR A 49 -3.41 -34.69 13.13
C THR A 49 -2.80 -33.80 12.05
N VAL A 50 -1.67 -34.23 11.49
CA VAL A 50 -1.04 -33.55 10.36
C VAL A 50 -1.46 -34.23 9.07
N GLY A 51 -2.18 -33.48 8.23
CA GLY A 51 -2.61 -33.92 6.90
C GLY A 51 -2.02 -33.05 5.80
N GLN A 52 -1.83 -33.60 4.60
CA GLN A 52 -1.51 -32.78 3.43
C GLN A 52 -2.75 -31.99 3.00
N LYS A 53 -2.54 -30.72 2.63
CA LYS A 53 -3.60 -29.91 2.03
C LYS A 53 -3.86 -30.42 0.61
N PRO A 54 -5.13 -30.60 0.21
CA PRO A 54 -5.45 -30.83 -1.19
C PRO A 54 -5.07 -29.61 -2.03
N THR A 55 -4.63 -29.82 -3.27
CA THR A 55 -4.25 -28.73 -4.18
C THR A 55 -5.47 -28.01 -4.76
N ALA A 56 -5.32 -26.71 -5.01
CA ALA A 56 -6.34 -25.86 -5.59
C ALA A 56 -5.75 -24.75 -6.48
N ILE A 57 -6.60 -24.15 -7.32
CA ILE A 57 -6.31 -22.95 -8.11
C ILE A 57 -7.38 -21.89 -7.87
N VAL A 58 -7.00 -20.61 -8.04
CA VAL A 58 -7.86 -19.48 -7.70
C VAL A 58 -7.84 -18.42 -8.81
N ALA A 59 -9.00 -17.94 -9.24
CA ALA A 59 -9.13 -16.72 -10.03
C ALA A 59 -9.58 -15.55 -9.18
N MET A 60 -9.02 -14.38 -9.45
CA MET A 60 -9.27 -13.11 -8.77
C MET A 60 -9.36 -11.98 -9.80
N GLY A 61 -10.13 -10.94 -9.49
CA GLY A 61 -10.26 -9.76 -10.35
C GLY A 61 -11.70 -9.37 -10.63
N ASP A 62 -11.94 -8.90 -11.85
CA ASP A 62 -13.19 -8.26 -12.26
C ASP A 62 -14.13 -9.16 -13.11
N SER A 63 -14.99 -8.53 -13.92
CA SER A 63 -16.05 -9.16 -14.71
C SER A 63 -15.54 -10.12 -15.79
N TYR A 64 -14.40 -9.84 -16.41
CA TYR A 64 -13.91 -10.68 -17.50
C TYR A 64 -13.54 -12.08 -16.99
N ILE A 65 -12.84 -12.13 -15.86
CA ILE A 65 -12.38 -13.39 -15.23
C ILE A 65 -13.43 -14.00 -14.28
N SER A 66 -14.44 -13.25 -13.84
CA SER A 66 -15.61 -13.84 -13.17
C SER A 66 -16.38 -14.76 -14.12
N GLY A 67 -16.32 -14.52 -15.43
CA GLY A 67 -17.11 -15.25 -16.40
C GLY A 67 -18.43 -14.58 -16.74
N GLU A 68 -18.53 -13.26 -16.55
CA GLU A 68 -19.69 -12.49 -16.96
C GLU A 68 -19.96 -12.72 -18.47
N ALA A 69 -21.25 -12.83 -18.82
CA ALA A 69 -21.76 -13.26 -20.13
C ALA A 69 -21.55 -14.75 -20.47
N GLY A 70 -21.02 -15.55 -19.56
CA GLY A 70 -20.91 -17.01 -19.70
C GLY A 70 -22.24 -17.72 -19.95
N ARG A 71 -23.38 -17.05 -19.71
CA ARG A 71 -24.72 -17.51 -20.10
C ARG A 71 -24.88 -17.78 -21.60
N TRP A 72 -24.11 -17.12 -22.47
CA TRP A 72 -24.39 -17.06 -23.91
C TRP A 72 -23.49 -18.00 -24.72
N ALA A 73 -24.05 -18.99 -25.41
CA ALA A 73 -23.36 -19.84 -26.39
C ALA A 73 -23.40 -19.22 -27.80
N GLY A 74 -22.76 -18.07 -27.96
CA GLY A 74 -22.83 -17.26 -29.18
C GLY A 74 -23.89 -16.16 -29.11
N ASN A 75 -24.20 -15.56 -30.26
CA ASN A 75 -25.22 -14.50 -30.39
C ASN A 75 -26.27 -14.89 -31.42
N ALA A 76 -27.47 -14.31 -31.33
CA ALA A 76 -28.56 -14.52 -32.27
C ALA A 76 -29.25 -13.18 -32.53
N ASN A 77 -29.42 -12.81 -33.81
CA ASN A 77 -30.15 -11.61 -34.18
C ASN A 77 -31.67 -11.89 -34.24
N THR A 78 -32.28 -12.03 -33.07
CA THR A 78 -33.72 -12.30 -32.89
C THR A 78 -34.27 -11.63 -31.64
N GLY A 79 -35.58 -11.69 -31.44
CA GLY A 79 -36.24 -11.19 -30.23
C GLY A 79 -35.85 -11.98 -28.96
N ASN A 80 -36.20 -11.46 -27.78
CA ASN A 80 -35.80 -12.03 -26.48
C ASN A 80 -36.59 -13.26 -26.00
N GLY A 81 -37.34 -13.93 -26.89
CA GLY A 81 -38.18 -15.07 -26.55
C GLY A 81 -37.44 -16.41 -26.63
N GLY A 82 -37.82 -17.36 -25.75
CA GLY A 82 -37.38 -18.74 -25.86
C GLY A 82 -35.90 -18.95 -25.55
N SER A 83 -35.23 -19.88 -26.24
CA SER A 83 -33.78 -20.12 -26.12
C SER A 83 -32.91 -19.15 -26.93
N ALA A 84 -33.55 -18.28 -27.72
CA ALA A 84 -33.01 -17.54 -28.86
C ALA A 84 -32.09 -18.35 -29.78
N TRP A 85 -32.62 -19.46 -30.31
CA TRP A 85 -31.93 -20.37 -31.23
C TRP A 85 -30.72 -21.08 -30.60
N GLY A 86 -30.88 -21.47 -29.33
CA GLY A 86 -29.91 -22.27 -28.59
C GLY A 86 -28.74 -21.50 -27.98
N THR A 87 -28.79 -20.16 -27.99
CA THR A 87 -27.71 -19.34 -27.44
C THR A 87 -27.84 -19.12 -25.94
N ASP A 88 -29.04 -19.14 -25.38
CA ASP A 88 -29.25 -18.95 -23.95
C ASP A 88 -29.06 -20.25 -23.17
N ARG A 89 -27.90 -20.42 -22.52
CA ARG A 89 -27.62 -21.61 -21.69
C ARG A 89 -28.49 -21.71 -20.44
N ALA A 90 -29.14 -20.62 -20.02
CA ALA A 90 -30.09 -20.65 -18.91
C ALA A 90 -31.46 -21.19 -19.34
N ALA A 91 -31.76 -21.28 -20.64
CA ALA A 91 -33.04 -21.75 -21.14
C ALA A 91 -33.22 -23.26 -20.91
N PHE A 92 -34.36 -23.64 -20.33
CA PHE A 92 -34.74 -25.02 -20.08
C PHE A 92 -36.27 -25.20 -20.16
N ALA A 93 -36.73 -26.46 -20.16
CA ALA A 93 -38.15 -26.81 -20.22
C ALA A 93 -38.90 -26.07 -21.35
N CYS A 94 -38.29 -26.08 -22.54
CA CYS A 94 -38.81 -25.40 -23.72
C CYS A 94 -39.94 -26.18 -24.41
N ASN A 95 -40.76 -25.47 -25.18
CA ASN A 95 -41.59 -26.09 -26.22
C ASN A 95 -40.73 -26.61 -27.39
N ALA A 96 -41.32 -27.39 -28.31
CA ALA A 96 -40.59 -28.14 -29.33
C ALA A 96 -39.76 -27.26 -30.30
N ASP A 97 -40.19 -26.03 -30.55
CA ASP A 97 -39.52 -25.04 -31.41
C ASP A 97 -38.67 -24.03 -30.60
N GLU A 98 -38.54 -24.26 -29.29
CA GLU A 98 -37.80 -23.41 -28.33
C GLU A 98 -38.19 -21.93 -28.31
N SER A 99 -39.39 -21.58 -28.80
CA SER A 99 -39.91 -20.21 -28.79
C SER A 99 -40.41 -19.74 -27.42
N ASN A 100 -40.65 -20.67 -26.50
CA ASN A 100 -41.02 -20.42 -25.11
C ASN A 100 -40.28 -21.37 -24.18
N CYS A 101 -39.49 -20.82 -23.26
CA CYS A 101 -38.64 -21.55 -22.33
C CYS A 101 -38.76 -20.95 -20.92
N ARG A 102 -38.44 -21.76 -19.91
CA ARG A 102 -38.09 -21.25 -18.58
C ARG A 102 -36.59 -20.92 -18.55
N HIS A 103 -36.17 -20.07 -17.63
CA HIS A 103 -34.77 -19.68 -17.50
C HIS A 103 -34.27 -19.91 -16.07
N ASP A 104 -33.12 -20.55 -15.93
CA ASP A 104 -32.44 -20.79 -14.67
C ASP A 104 -31.02 -20.20 -14.72
N LEU A 105 -30.88 -19.00 -14.16
CA LEU A 105 -29.60 -18.33 -14.05
C LEU A 105 -28.69 -18.97 -13.00
N GLN A 106 -29.22 -19.72 -12.03
CA GLN A 106 -28.41 -20.41 -11.03
C GLN A 106 -27.63 -21.56 -11.66
N GLY A 107 -28.16 -22.18 -12.72
CA GLY A 107 -27.42 -23.16 -13.52
C GLY A 107 -26.16 -22.59 -14.19
N VAL A 108 -26.11 -21.27 -14.43
CA VAL A 108 -24.98 -20.60 -15.09
C VAL A 108 -24.09 -19.90 -14.06
N TYR A 109 -24.65 -19.05 -13.22
CA TYR A 109 -23.91 -18.17 -12.30
C TYR A 109 -23.97 -18.63 -10.83
N ARG A 110 -24.61 -19.78 -10.56
CA ARG A 110 -24.85 -20.28 -9.19
C ARG A 110 -25.59 -19.22 -8.36
N ASP A 111 -25.13 -18.99 -7.13
CA ASP A 111 -25.64 -17.98 -6.19
C ASP A 111 -25.05 -16.58 -6.41
N SER A 112 -24.28 -16.38 -7.49
CA SER A 112 -23.60 -15.11 -7.76
C SER A 112 -24.23 -14.28 -8.88
N GLY A 113 -25.29 -14.77 -9.52
CA GLY A 113 -25.99 -14.03 -10.57
C GLY A 113 -26.68 -12.76 -10.05
N TYR A 114 -26.86 -11.77 -10.92
CA TYR A 114 -27.56 -10.52 -10.62
C TYR A 114 -29.05 -10.69 -10.24
N ASP A 115 -29.71 -11.75 -10.71
CA ASP A 115 -31.11 -12.05 -10.37
C ASP A 115 -31.19 -12.99 -9.16
N GLY A 116 -31.06 -12.41 -7.96
CA GLY A 116 -31.26 -13.10 -6.68
C GLY A 116 -29.99 -13.67 -6.02
N GLY A 117 -28.81 -13.39 -6.58
CA GLY A 117 -27.50 -13.73 -6.01
C GLY A 117 -26.68 -12.49 -5.62
N SER A 118 -25.36 -12.66 -5.42
CA SER A 118 -24.47 -11.52 -5.07
C SER A 118 -24.26 -10.52 -6.21
N GLY A 119 -24.56 -10.91 -7.46
CA GLY A 119 -24.29 -10.12 -8.65
C GLY A 119 -22.82 -10.09 -9.08
N CYS A 120 -21.98 -10.99 -8.56
CA CYS A 120 -20.59 -11.13 -9.01
C CYS A 120 -20.45 -11.87 -10.34
N ASP A 121 -21.50 -12.53 -10.82
CA ASP A 121 -21.59 -13.19 -12.14
C ASP A 121 -20.45 -14.19 -12.40
N ARG A 122 -20.28 -15.11 -11.44
CA ARG A 122 -19.29 -16.19 -11.51
C ARG A 122 -19.84 -17.36 -12.30
N SER A 123 -19.49 -17.43 -13.59
CA SER A 123 -20.02 -18.46 -14.48
C SER A 123 -19.39 -19.83 -14.25
N ASP A 124 -20.20 -20.88 -14.39
CA ASP A 124 -19.82 -22.28 -14.46
C ASP A 124 -18.84 -22.62 -15.60
N VAL A 125 -18.72 -21.75 -16.61
CA VAL A 125 -17.74 -21.84 -17.70
C VAL A 125 -16.69 -20.73 -17.65
N SER A 126 -16.58 -19.99 -16.54
CA SER A 126 -15.50 -19.02 -16.35
C SER A 126 -14.13 -19.66 -16.61
N GLU A 127 -13.16 -18.85 -17.03
CA GLU A 127 -11.81 -19.29 -17.37
C GLU A 127 -11.22 -20.34 -16.40
N ILE A 128 -11.30 -20.08 -15.09
CA ILE A 128 -10.75 -20.98 -14.08
C ILE A 128 -11.53 -22.28 -13.93
N ALA A 129 -12.83 -22.28 -14.22
CA ALA A 129 -13.66 -23.48 -14.13
C ALA A 129 -13.24 -24.50 -15.20
N GLY A 130 -12.90 -24.03 -16.40
CA GLY A 130 -12.42 -24.86 -17.51
C GLY A 130 -10.94 -25.21 -17.48
N ALA A 131 -10.10 -24.48 -16.73
CA ALA A 131 -8.65 -24.64 -16.77
C ALA A 131 -8.13 -25.99 -16.26
N GLU A 132 -7.38 -26.71 -17.09
CA GLU A 132 -6.79 -28.02 -16.76
C GLU A 132 -5.36 -27.88 -16.21
N ILE A 133 -5.24 -27.44 -14.96
CA ILE A 133 -3.95 -27.21 -14.29
C ILE A 133 -3.65 -28.33 -13.28
N ASP A 134 -2.48 -28.95 -13.39
CA ASP A 134 -1.94 -29.96 -12.45
C ASP A 134 -2.91 -31.12 -12.10
N GLY A 135 -3.88 -31.44 -12.97
CA GLY A 135 -4.92 -32.43 -12.70
C GLY A 135 -5.87 -32.08 -11.55
N ILE A 136 -5.92 -30.79 -11.15
CA ILE A 136 -6.78 -30.30 -10.07
C ILE A 136 -8.25 -30.40 -10.51
N PRO A 137 -9.11 -31.08 -9.74
CA PRO A 137 -10.49 -31.35 -10.14
C PRO A 137 -11.37 -30.10 -10.00
N PRO A 138 -12.50 -30.01 -10.73
CA PRO A 138 -13.34 -28.81 -10.81
C PRO A 138 -13.80 -28.25 -9.45
N GLU A 139 -14.07 -29.08 -8.46
CA GLU A 139 -14.51 -28.65 -7.13
C GLU A 139 -13.43 -27.91 -6.31
N ARG A 140 -12.18 -27.89 -6.78
CA ARG A 140 -11.06 -27.15 -6.18
C ARG A 140 -10.52 -26.03 -7.06
N ARG A 141 -11.33 -25.58 -8.02
CA ARG A 141 -11.07 -24.41 -8.87
C ARG A 141 -11.96 -23.28 -8.39
N PHE A 142 -11.39 -22.35 -7.63
CA PHE A 142 -12.16 -21.30 -6.95
C PHE A 142 -12.16 -20.02 -7.78
N ASN A 143 -13.32 -19.41 -7.94
CA ASN A 143 -13.44 -18.09 -8.55
C ASN A 143 -13.84 -17.07 -7.47
N LEU A 144 -12.92 -16.18 -7.10
CA LEU A 144 -13.14 -15.09 -6.17
C LEU A 144 -13.45 -13.76 -6.88
N ALA A 145 -13.21 -13.71 -8.20
CA ALA A 145 -13.45 -12.52 -9.01
C ALA A 145 -14.93 -12.11 -8.96
N CYS A 146 -15.18 -10.83 -9.16
CA CYS A 146 -16.53 -10.29 -9.05
C CYS A 146 -16.76 -9.20 -10.10
N SER A 147 -17.84 -9.33 -10.87
CA SER A 147 -18.26 -8.32 -11.83
C SER A 147 -18.38 -6.93 -11.19
N GLY A 148 -17.74 -5.93 -11.81
CA GLY A 148 -17.65 -4.56 -11.30
C GLY A 148 -16.56 -4.32 -10.25
N ALA A 149 -15.78 -5.34 -9.88
CA ALA A 149 -14.68 -5.17 -8.95
C ALA A 149 -13.56 -4.28 -9.56
N THR A 150 -12.92 -3.47 -8.71
CA THR A 150 -11.71 -2.71 -9.03
C THR A 150 -10.56 -3.30 -8.22
N THR A 151 -9.34 -2.81 -8.44
CA THR A 151 -8.18 -3.16 -7.62
C THR A 151 -8.41 -2.97 -6.11
N ASP A 152 -9.20 -1.98 -5.70
CA ASP A 152 -9.58 -1.74 -4.30
C ASP A 152 -10.35 -2.92 -3.68
N HIS A 153 -11.27 -3.51 -4.43
CA HIS A 153 -12.06 -4.67 -3.99
C HIS A 153 -11.24 -5.97 -3.95
N VAL A 154 -10.11 -6.00 -4.66
CA VAL A 154 -9.13 -7.08 -4.52
C VAL A 154 -8.38 -6.94 -3.20
N VAL A 155 -7.93 -5.74 -2.86
CA VAL A 155 -6.96 -5.49 -1.77
C VAL A 155 -7.59 -5.22 -0.41
N GLN A 156 -8.59 -4.33 -0.35
CA GLN A 156 -8.92 -3.65 0.90
C GLN A 156 -10.42 -3.61 1.21
N SER A 157 -11.25 -3.28 0.23
CA SER A 157 -12.68 -3.09 0.45
C SER A 157 -13.48 -4.35 0.13
N GLY A 158 -14.47 -4.67 0.98
CA GLY A 158 -15.48 -5.66 0.63
C GLY A 158 -16.35 -5.16 -0.52
N PHE A 159 -16.92 -6.08 -1.30
CA PHE A 159 -17.76 -5.72 -2.45
C PHE A 159 -18.94 -6.69 -2.59
N LYS A 160 -20.13 -6.15 -2.89
CA LYS A 160 -21.37 -6.93 -3.06
C LYS A 160 -21.67 -7.91 -1.90
N GLY A 161 -21.36 -7.49 -0.68
CA GLY A 161 -21.57 -8.27 0.54
C GLY A 161 -20.48 -9.30 0.85
N GLU A 162 -19.45 -9.39 0.02
CA GLU A 162 -18.31 -10.29 0.21
C GLU A 162 -17.08 -9.53 0.72
N LYS A 163 -16.15 -10.25 1.37
CA LYS A 163 -14.87 -9.70 1.85
C LYS A 163 -13.96 -9.31 0.68
N PRO A 164 -12.90 -8.49 0.90
CA PRO A 164 -11.86 -8.28 -0.10
C PRO A 164 -11.32 -9.61 -0.60
N GLN A 165 -11.02 -9.71 -1.90
CA GLN A 165 -10.65 -11.00 -2.49
C GLN A 165 -9.37 -11.59 -1.86
N VAL A 166 -8.41 -10.76 -1.42
CA VAL A 166 -7.21 -11.24 -0.72
C VAL A 166 -7.51 -11.86 0.65
N GLU A 167 -8.57 -11.43 1.35
CA GLU A 167 -9.00 -12.06 2.60
C GLU A 167 -9.66 -13.42 2.33
N GLN A 168 -10.48 -13.50 1.27
CA GLN A 168 -11.04 -14.77 0.82
C GLN A 168 -9.93 -15.76 0.38
N LEU A 169 -8.89 -15.27 -0.29
CA LEU A 169 -7.72 -16.07 -0.66
C LEU A 169 -6.98 -16.61 0.57
N LYS A 170 -6.80 -15.82 1.63
CA LYS A 170 -6.18 -16.29 2.90
C LYS A 170 -6.97 -17.45 3.50
N GLU A 171 -8.30 -17.37 3.48
CA GLU A 171 -9.18 -18.42 3.98
C GLU A 171 -9.05 -19.71 3.16
N LEU A 172 -8.98 -19.61 1.82
CA LEU A 172 -8.72 -20.76 0.96
C LEU A 172 -7.32 -21.36 1.17
N ALA A 173 -6.29 -20.52 1.25
CA ALA A 173 -4.91 -20.95 1.45
C ALA A 173 -4.66 -21.62 2.82
N LYS A 174 -5.55 -21.40 3.80
CA LYS A 174 -5.57 -22.17 5.06
C LYS A 174 -6.01 -23.62 4.84
N LEU A 175 -6.91 -23.87 3.89
CA LEU A 175 -7.54 -25.18 3.66
C LEU A 175 -6.87 -25.97 2.52
N TYR A 176 -6.36 -25.27 1.51
CA TYR A 176 -5.83 -25.84 0.28
C TYR A 176 -4.39 -25.41 0.06
N GLN A 177 -3.64 -26.25 -0.67
CA GLN A 177 -2.35 -25.90 -1.23
C GLN A 177 -2.58 -25.19 -2.58
N ILE A 178 -2.51 -23.86 -2.59
CA ILE A 178 -2.77 -23.07 -3.79
C ILE A 178 -1.58 -23.22 -4.75
N LYS A 179 -1.84 -23.70 -5.96
CA LYS A 179 -0.83 -23.93 -7.00
C LYS A 179 -0.72 -22.77 -7.98
N THR A 180 -1.86 -22.21 -8.38
CA THR A 180 -1.94 -21.11 -9.35
C THR A 180 -3.00 -20.11 -8.91
N ILE A 181 -2.65 -18.83 -8.97
CA ILE A 181 -3.54 -17.69 -8.79
C ILE A 181 -3.53 -16.91 -10.10
N VAL A 182 -4.70 -16.61 -10.66
CA VAL A 182 -4.86 -15.82 -11.88
C VAL A 182 -5.56 -14.52 -11.55
N LEU A 183 -4.98 -13.40 -11.99
CA LEU A 183 -5.46 -12.05 -11.72
C LEU A 183 -5.72 -11.30 -13.04
N SER A 184 -6.97 -10.89 -13.25
CA SER A 184 -7.36 -9.94 -14.31
C SER A 184 -8.14 -8.79 -13.69
N VAL A 185 -7.51 -7.63 -13.53
CA VAL A 185 -8.09 -6.45 -12.88
C VAL A 185 -7.48 -5.16 -13.44
N GLY A 186 -8.24 -4.06 -13.37
CA GLY A 186 -7.81 -2.72 -13.79
C GLY A 186 -8.69 -2.12 -14.89
N GLY A 187 -9.45 -2.94 -15.61
CA GLY A 187 -10.39 -2.48 -16.64
C GLY A 187 -11.51 -1.59 -16.08
N ASN A 188 -12.02 -1.92 -14.89
CA ASN A 188 -12.99 -1.09 -14.18
C ASN A 188 -12.37 0.19 -13.60
N ASP A 189 -11.12 0.14 -13.12
CA ASP A 189 -10.39 1.35 -12.68
C ASP A 189 -10.18 2.35 -13.83
N LEU A 190 -9.99 1.84 -15.06
CA LEU A 190 -9.90 2.62 -16.30
C LEU A 190 -11.26 3.05 -16.86
N ASN A 191 -12.37 2.51 -16.34
CA ASN A 191 -13.72 2.69 -16.88
C ASN A 191 -13.87 2.24 -18.34
N LEU A 192 -13.26 1.11 -18.73
CA LEU A 192 -13.28 0.63 -20.12
C LEU A 192 -14.69 0.28 -20.62
N VAL A 193 -15.51 -0.36 -19.78
CA VAL A 193 -16.91 -0.68 -20.14
C VAL A 193 -17.73 0.60 -20.38
N GLY A 194 -17.56 1.61 -19.51
CA GLY A 194 -18.22 2.90 -19.68
C GLY A 194 -17.78 3.61 -20.97
N ALA A 195 -16.50 3.54 -21.34
CA ALA A 195 -16.02 4.06 -22.61
C ALA A 195 -16.66 3.34 -23.80
N MET A 196 -16.70 2.00 -23.79
CA MET A 196 -17.33 1.22 -24.87
C MET A 196 -18.83 1.48 -24.98
N GLN A 197 -19.54 1.60 -23.86
CA GLN A 197 -20.96 1.99 -23.85
C GLN A 197 -21.18 3.37 -24.46
N GLN A 198 -20.33 4.35 -24.13
CA GLN A 198 -20.41 5.69 -24.70
C GLN A 198 -20.19 5.68 -26.22
N CYS A 199 -19.27 4.87 -26.74
CA CYS A 199 -19.03 4.76 -28.18
C CYS A 199 -20.23 4.12 -28.90
N GLY A 200 -20.81 3.09 -28.28
CA GLY A 200 -22.07 2.50 -28.72
C GLY A 200 -23.20 3.51 -28.83
N ILE A 201 -23.37 4.34 -27.79
CA ILE A 201 -24.38 5.40 -27.74
C ILE A 201 -24.11 6.44 -28.83
N ASN A 202 -22.87 6.91 -28.98
CA ASN A 202 -22.53 7.92 -29.98
C ASN A 202 -22.86 7.46 -31.41
N PHE A 203 -22.60 6.19 -31.74
CA PHE A 203 -22.99 5.62 -33.02
C PHE A 203 -24.51 5.60 -33.19
N MET A 204 -25.24 5.10 -32.20
CA MET A 204 -26.70 4.98 -32.26
C MET A 204 -27.42 6.34 -32.34
N THR A 205 -26.83 7.41 -31.79
CA THR A 205 -27.37 8.77 -31.80
C THR A 205 -26.76 9.67 -32.88
N ASN A 206 -25.94 9.11 -33.78
CA ASN A 206 -25.26 9.83 -34.86
C ASN A 206 -24.41 11.02 -34.35
N MET A 207 -23.78 10.86 -33.19
CA MET A 207 -22.78 11.77 -32.63
C MET A 207 -21.38 11.41 -33.14
N LYS A 208 -20.39 12.29 -32.88
CA LYS A 208 -18.99 12.02 -33.22
C LYS A 208 -18.48 10.72 -32.58
N SER A 209 -17.59 10.02 -33.28
CA SER A 209 -16.85 8.88 -32.74
C SER A 209 -16.20 9.24 -31.40
N CYS A 210 -16.01 8.25 -30.52
CA CYS A 210 -15.29 8.43 -29.26
C CYS A 210 -13.89 8.97 -29.45
N LYS A 211 -13.18 8.50 -30.49
CA LYS A 211 -11.84 9.01 -30.82
C LYS A 211 -11.89 10.49 -31.15
N ALA A 212 -12.79 10.92 -32.03
CA ALA A 212 -12.96 12.34 -32.37
C ALA A 212 -13.53 13.18 -31.23
N ALA A 213 -14.23 12.56 -30.27
CA ALA A 213 -14.73 13.19 -29.06
C ALA A 213 -13.68 13.28 -27.93
N GLY A 214 -12.48 12.73 -28.10
CA GLY A 214 -11.38 12.86 -27.15
C GLY A 214 -11.42 11.90 -25.95
N VAL A 215 -12.20 10.80 -26.02
CA VAL A 215 -12.28 9.80 -24.94
C VAL A 215 -10.93 9.15 -24.63
N ASP A 216 -10.03 9.10 -25.62
CA ASP A 216 -8.65 8.60 -25.51
C ASP A 216 -7.85 9.25 -24.38
N GLY A 217 -7.96 10.57 -24.19
CA GLY A 217 -7.25 11.29 -23.13
C GLY A 217 -7.65 10.80 -21.74
N LEU A 218 -8.94 10.50 -21.52
CA LEU A 218 -9.48 10.07 -20.23
C LEU A 218 -9.01 8.67 -19.82
N ILE A 219 -8.75 7.78 -20.79
CA ILE A 219 -8.23 6.44 -20.53
C ILE A 219 -6.72 6.52 -20.31
N ARG A 220 -5.99 7.19 -21.21
CA ARG A 220 -4.51 7.26 -21.17
C ARG A 220 -3.99 7.99 -19.92
N GLU A 221 -4.68 9.02 -19.45
CA GLU A 221 -4.32 9.73 -18.21
C GLU A 221 -4.35 8.80 -16.98
N LYS A 222 -5.26 7.82 -16.97
CA LYS A 222 -5.42 6.90 -15.84
C LYS A 222 -4.45 5.71 -15.86
N ILE A 223 -3.87 5.38 -17.02
CA ILE A 223 -3.02 4.19 -17.21
C ILE A 223 -1.91 4.09 -16.15
N PRO A 224 -1.09 5.12 -15.89
CA PRO A 224 -0.01 5.01 -14.90
C PRO A 224 -0.54 4.71 -13.49
N GLY A 225 -1.61 5.39 -13.06
CA GLY A 225 -2.21 5.18 -11.74
C GLY A 225 -2.85 3.80 -11.59
N VAL A 226 -3.46 3.27 -12.66
CA VAL A 226 -4.03 1.91 -12.64
C VAL A 226 -2.93 0.86 -12.65
N GLU A 227 -1.83 1.07 -13.37
CA GLU A 227 -0.66 0.17 -13.32
C GLU A 227 -0.20 -0.05 -11.87
N ASP A 228 -0.02 1.04 -11.13
CA ASP A 228 0.44 1.00 -9.74
C ASP A 228 -0.54 0.28 -8.82
N LYS A 229 -1.85 0.47 -9.04
CA LYS A 229 -2.88 -0.25 -8.29
C LYS A 229 -2.90 -1.75 -8.59
N VAL A 230 -2.68 -2.14 -9.85
CA VAL A 230 -2.59 -3.55 -10.25
C VAL A 230 -1.33 -4.21 -9.64
N VAL A 231 -0.21 -3.49 -9.58
CA VAL A 231 0.98 -3.92 -8.82
C VAL A 231 0.66 -4.07 -7.34
N GLY A 232 -0.09 -3.13 -6.76
CA GLY A 232 -0.58 -3.19 -5.38
C GLY A 232 -1.41 -4.45 -5.11
N ALA A 233 -2.32 -4.80 -6.01
CA ALA A 233 -3.12 -6.03 -5.93
C ALA A 233 -2.26 -7.30 -5.94
N MET A 234 -1.26 -7.39 -6.83
CA MET A 234 -0.32 -8.53 -6.85
C MET A 234 0.50 -8.62 -5.55
N ASN A 235 0.97 -7.48 -5.04
CA ASN A 235 1.71 -7.43 -3.77
C ASN A 235 0.85 -7.87 -2.58
N ALA A 236 -0.43 -7.49 -2.56
CA ALA A 236 -1.37 -7.92 -1.53
C ALA A 236 -1.65 -9.43 -1.60
N ILE A 237 -1.75 -10.00 -2.80
CA ILE A 237 -1.83 -11.46 -3.01
C ILE A 237 -0.57 -12.13 -2.47
N HIS A 238 0.63 -11.63 -2.80
CA HIS A 238 1.88 -12.17 -2.26
C HIS A 238 1.94 -12.08 -0.74
N ALA A 239 1.47 -10.99 -0.14
CA ALA A 239 1.40 -10.85 1.31
C ALA A 239 0.40 -11.84 1.94
N ALA A 240 -0.77 -12.01 1.35
CA ALA A 240 -1.78 -12.99 1.78
C ALA A 240 -1.24 -14.42 1.76
N MET A 241 -0.50 -14.79 0.70
CA MET A 241 0.12 -16.09 0.57
C MET A 241 1.27 -16.29 1.55
N ARG A 242 2.16 -15.30 1.72
CA ARG A 242 3.25 -15.33 2.72
C ARG A 242 2.72 -15.48 4.14
N PHE A 243 1.61 -14.81 4.47
CA PHE A 243 0.94 -14.96 5.76
C PHE A 243 0.51 -16.42 6.04
N GLN A 244 0.20 -17.18 4.99
CA GLN A 244 -0.13 -18.61 5.09
C GLN A 244 1.08 -19.54 4.92
N GLY A 245 2.30 -19.00 5.00
CA GLY A 245 3.54 -19.75 4.95
C GLY A 245 4.04 -20.11 3.55
N TYR A 246 3.50 -19.51 2.49
CA TYR A 246 3.97 -19.74 1.13
C TYR A 246 5.22 -18.90 0.83
N ASP A 247 6.18 -19.50 0.13
CA ASP A 247 7.22 -18.77 -0.58
C ASP A 247 6.67 -18.30 -1.95
N SER A 248 7.15 -17.17 -2.48
CA SER A 248 6.71 -16.68 -3.79
C SER A 248 6.98 -17.65 -4.95
N ARG A 249 7.83 -18.67 -4.75
CA ARG A 249 8.09 -19.73 -5.73
C ARG A 249 7.24 -20.99 -5.53
N SER A 250 6.45 -21.09 -4.46
CA SER A 250 5.65 -22.30 -4.18
C SER A 250 4.29 -22.33 -4.90
N TYR A 251 3.88 -21.20 -5.46
CA TYR A 251 2.71 -21.02 -6.31
C TYR A 251 3.04 -20.12 -7.51
N ARG A 252 2.17 -20.12 -8.52
CA ARG A 252 2.26 -19.28 -9.71
C ARG A 252 1.26 -18.13 -9.58
N LEU A 253 1.69 -16.88 -9.73
CA LEU A 253 0.80 -15.74 -9.93
C LEU A 253 0.81 -15.36 -11.41
N VAL A 254 -0.33 -15.50 -12.09
CA VAL A 254 -0.51 -15.16 -13.51
C VAL A 254 -1.34 -13.89 -13.61
N ALA A 255 -0.75 -12.82 -14.10
CA ALA A 255 -1.42 -11.60 -14.48
C ALA A 255 -1.91 -11.70 -15.92
N GLN A 256 -3.16 -11.37 -16.18
CA GLN A 256 -3.77 -11.51 -17.49
C GLN A 256 -4.28 -10.18 -18.05
N SER A 257 -4.08 -9.95 -19.35
CA SER A 257 -4.68 -8.80 -20.05
C SER A 257 -6.10 -9.09 -20.55
N TYR A 258 -6.78 -8.08 -21.10
CA TYR A 258 -8.14 -8.22 -21.63
C TYR A 258 -8.12 -8.59 -23.11
N PRO A 259 -9.03 -9.46 -23.58
CA PRO A 259 -9.18 -9.72 -24.99
C PRO A 259 -9.81 -8.54 -25.73
N GLY A 260 -9.41 -8.33 -26.99
CA GLY A 260 -10.03 -7.36 -27.89
C GLY A 260 -11.44 -7.80 -28.29
N PRO A 261 -12.51 -7.07 -27.93
CA PRO A 261 -13.87 -7.55 -28.16
C PRO A 261 -14.44 -7.19 -29.54
N ILE A 262 -13.79 -6.27 -30.26
CA ILE A 262 -14.29 -5.67 -31.50
C ILE A 262 -13.34 -6.02 -32.65
N ALA A 263 -13.92 -6.46 -33.77
CA ALA A 263 -13.17 -6.81 -34.98
C ALA A 263 -12.50 -5.58 -35.63
N ASP A 264 -11.45 -5.83 -36.41
CA ASP A 264 -10.94 -4.86 -37.38
C ASP A 264 -12.07 -4.46 -38.36
N PRO A 265 -12.30 -3.16 -38.61
CA PRO A 265 -13.27 -2.71 -39.60
C PRO A 265 -13.12 -3.32 -41.00
N ALA A 266 -11.89 -3.67 -41.41
CA ALA A 266 -11.63 -4.37 -42.66
C ALA A 266 -12.28 -5.76 -42.73
N HIS A 267 -12.63 -6.32 -41.58
CA HIS A 267 -13.26 -7.62 -41.40
C HIS A 267 -14.66 -7.53 -40.81
N TYR A 268 -15.31 -6.37 -40.83
CA TYR A 268 -16.71 -6.25 -40.44
C TYR A 268 -17.64 -6.92 -41.44
N ARG A 269 -18.54 -7.77 -40.94
CA ARG A 269 -19.68 -8.30 -41.70
C ARG A 269 -20.58 -7.19 -42.26
N TYR A 270 -20.61 -6.03 -41.58
CA TYR A 270 -21.41 -4.85 -41.92
C TYR A 270 -20.50 -3.65 -42.28
N PRO A 271 -19.98 -3.55 -43.52
CA PRO A 271 -18.97 -2.57 -43.89
C PRO A 271 -19.50 -1.13 -43.90
N ALA A 272 -20.80 -0.92 -44.11
CA ALA A 272 -21.42 0.39 -44.04
C ALA A 272 -21.64 0.82 -42.57
N GLU A 273 -21.36 2.09 -42.25
CA GLU A 273 -21.58 2.69 -40.93
C GLU A 273 -23.04 3.16 -40.78
N THR A 274 -23.98 2.25 -41.01
CA THR A 274 -25.42 2.51 -40.90
C THR A 274 -25.97 1.88 -39.63
N TYR A 275 -27.18 2.30 -39.25
CA TYR A 275 -27.89 1.73 -38.10
C TYR A 275 -28.11 0.20 -38.20
N GLU A 276 -28.02 -0.37 -39.41
CA GLU A 276 -28.05 -1.82 -39.66
C GLU A 276 -26.95 -2.57 -38.89
N ARG A 277 -25.77 -1.97 -38.74
CA ARG A 277 -24.66 -2.54 -37.96
C ARG A 277 -25.05 -2.82 -36.51
N TYR A 278 -25.92 -1.97 -35.96
CA TYR A 278 -26.51 -2.18 -34.65
C TYR A 278 -27.69 -3.15 -34.69
N THR A 279 -28.70 -2.91 -35.54
CA THR A 279 -29.95 -3.69 -35.53
C THR A 279 -29.79 -5.13 -36.04
N SER A 280 -28.73 -5.42 -36.79
CA SER A 280 -28.48 -6.75 -37.35
C SER A 280 -27.21 -7.39 -36.80
N GLY A 281 -26.20 -6.61 -36.44
CA GLY A 281 -24.93 -7.09 -35.91
C GLY A 281 -24.77 -6.98 -34.40
N GLY A 282 -25.43 -6.00 -33.77
CA GLY A 282 -25.23 -5.70 -32.36
C GLY A 282 -23.87 -5.06 -32.03
N CYS A 283 -23.19 -4.45 -33.02
CA CYS A 283 -21.87 -3.80 -32.87
C CYS A 283 -21.93 -2.32 -33.27
N PRO A 284 -22.59 -1.45 -32.48
CA PRO A 284 -22.79 -0.03 -32.81
C PRO A 284 -21.49 0.79 -32.69
N PHE A 285 -20.46 0.51 -33.48
CA PHE A 285 -19.18 1.22 -33.39
C PHE A 285 -18.80 1.78 -34.75
N TYR A 286 -18.35 3.04 -34.79
CA TYR A 286 -17.70 3.59 -35.96
C TYR A 286 -16.41 2.81 -36.26
N ASN A 287 -16.00 2.76 -37.53
CA ASN A 287 -14.75 2.18 -37.96
C ASN A 287 -13.56 2.86 -37.26
N GLU A 288 -13.64 4.18 -37.06
CA GLU A 288 -12.63 4.95 -36.31
C GLU A 288 -12.52 4.46 -34.86
N ASP A 289 -13.65 4.23 -34.18
CA ASP A 289 -13.67 3.77 -32.79
C ASP A 289 -13.16 2.33 -32.66
N ALA A 290 -13.51 1.47 -33.61
CA ALA A 290 -13.07 0.09 -33.66
C ALA A 290 -11.56 -0.03 -33.92
N THR A 291 -11.03 0.76 -34.87
CA THR A 291 -9.59 0.86 -35.13
C THR A 291 -8.86 1.38 -33.90
N TRP A 292 -9.36 2.46 -33.30
CA TRP A 292 -8.78 3.05 -32.09
C TRP A 292 -8.78 2.06 -30.90
N ALA A 293 -9.89 1.35 -30.66
CA ALA A 293 -9.96 0.36 -29.61
C ALA A 293 -8.93 -0.77 -29.81
N ARG A 294 -8.86 -1.32 -31.02
CA ARG A 294 -8.00 -2.46 -31.39
C ARG A 294 -6.52 -2.10 -31.40
N ASP A 295 -6.16 -0.99 -32.03
CA ASP A 295 -4.77 -0.67 -32.36
C ASP A 295 -4.10 0.22 -31.31
N GLU A 296 -4.89 0.94 -30.52
CA GLU A 296 -4.37 1.89 -29.52
C GLU A 296 -4.71 1.49 -28.08
N ILE A 297 -5.99 1.28 -27.76
CA ILE A 297 -6.41 1.10 -26.36
C ILE A 297 -6.05 -0.28 -25.82
N ILE A 298 -6.44 -1.36 -26.50
CA ILE A 298 -6.15 -2.73 -26.05
C ILE A 298 -4.62 -2.95 -25.92
N PRO A 299 -3.77 -2.56 -26.89
CA PRO A 299 -2.32 -2.66 -26.75
C PRO A 299 -1.74 -1.80 -25.62
N ALA A 300 -2.29 -0.61 -25.38
CA ALA A 300 -1.84 0.24 -24.27
C ALA A 300 -2.16 -0.39 -22.90
N VAL A 301 -3.37 -0.94 -22.74
CA VAL A 301 -3.78 -1.65 -21.52
C VAL A 301 -2.98 -2.94 -21.34
N SER A 302 -2.76 -3.72 -22.40
CA SER A 302 -1.91 -4.91 -22.34
C SER A 302 -0.47 -4.56 -21.94
N THR A 303 0.09 -3.48 -22.50
CA THR A 303 1.44 -2.99 -22.15
C THR A 303 1.52 -2.58 -20.68
N MET A 304 0.51 -1.86 -20.18
CA MET A 304 0.38 -1.50 -18.77
C MET A 304 0.36 -2.74 -17.87
N LEU A 305 -0.49 -3.73 -18.18
CA LEU A 305 -0.61 -4.95 -17.38
C LEU A 305 0.65 -5.82 -17.47
N ARG A 306 1.34 -5.84 -18.61
CA ARG A 306 2.65 -6.49 -18.77
C ARG A 306 3.71 -5.84 -17.88
N SER A 307 3.73 -4.51 -17.85
CA SER A 307 4.62 -3.75 -16.95
C SER A 307 4.31 -4.06 -15.49
N ALA A 308 3.02 -4.03 -15.11
CA ALA A 308 2.57 -4.36 -13.78
C ALA A 308 2.95 -5.79 -13.36
N ALA A 309 2.76 -6.78 -14.24
CA ALA A 309 3.13 -8.17 -14.00
C ALA A 309 4.63 -8.33 -13.70
N ARG A 310 5.50 -7.64 -14.46
CA ARG A 310 6.95 -7.64 -14.21
C ARG A 310 7.29 -7.02 -12.86
N ARG A 311 6.63 -5.90 -12.51
CA ARG A 311 6.86 -5.18 -11.24
C ARG A 311 6.29 -5.91 -10.02
N GLY A 312 5.20 -6.65 -10.21
CA GLY A 312 4.50 -7.43 -9.18
C GLY A 312 4.94 -8.89 -9.06
N ASP A 313 6.06 -9.27 -9.72
CA ASP A 313 6.58 -10.64 -9.76
C ASP A 313 5.52 -11.68 -10.14
N ALA A 314 4.88 -11.47 -11.29
CA ALA A 314 3.89 -12.35 -11.87
C ALA A 314 4.29 -12.78 -13.29
N PHE A 315 3.82 -13.96 -13.69
CA PHE A 315 3.78 -14.36 -15.09
C PHE A 315 2.77 -13.49 -15.83
N PHE A 316 3.00 -13.23 -17.12
CA PHE A 316 2.06 -12.43 -17.91
C PHE A 316 1.44 -13.25 -19.05
N LEU A 317 0.12 -13.29 -19.11
CA LEU A 317 -0.66 -13.89 -20.19
C LEU A 317 -1.38 -12.77 -20.96
N ASP A 318 -0.93 -12.54 -22.19
CA ASP A 318 -1.50 -11.54 -23.07
C ASP A 318 -2.67 -12.11 -23.89
N MET A 319 -3.86 -11.58 -23.66
CA MET A 319 -5.12 -12.05 -24.24
C MET A 319 -5.62 -11.19 -25.40
N GLN A 320 -4.91 -10.12 -25.78
CA GLN A 320 -5.41 -9.14 -26.74
C GLN A 320 -5.98 -9.76 -28.04
N ASP A 321 -5.40 -10.87 -28.51
CA ASP A 321 -5.82 -11.58 -29.73
C ASP A 321 -6.49 -12.94 -29.44
N ALA A 322 -6.84 -13.23 -28.18
CA ALA A 322 -7.41 -14.52 -27.78
C ALA A 322 -8.77 -14.80 -28.46
N LEU A 323 -9.44 -13.75 -28.96
CA LEU A 323 -10.72 -13.84 -29.68
C LEU A 323 -10.59 -13.50 -31.17
N ALA A 324 -9.37 -13.39 -31.70
CA ALA A 324 -9.15 -13.01 -33.09
C ALA A 324 -9.87 -13.94 -34.07
N GLY A 325 -10.63 -13.36 -35.00
CA GLY A 325 -11.50 -14.07 -35.94
C GLY A 325 -12.91 -14.35 -35.42
N HIS A 326 -13.14 -14.16 -34.11
CA HIS A 326 -14.39 -14.41 -33.38
C HIS A 326 -14.88 -13.18 -32.61
N GLU A 327 -14.25 -12.02 -32.82
CA GLU A 327 -14.71 -10.76 -32.25
C GLU A 327 -16.10 -10.39 -32.76
N LEU A 328 -16.74 -9.44 -32.07
CA LEU A 328 -18.08 -9.01 -32.42
C LEU A 328 -18.15 -8.47 -33.87
N CYS A 329 -19.11 -8.96 -34.65
CA CYS A 329 -19.30 -8.63 -36.08
C CYS A 329 -18.15 -9.01 -37.03
N HIS A 330 -17.19 -9.81 -36.60
CA HIS A 330 -16.16 -10.33 -37.50
C HIS A 330 -16.81 -11.16 -38.63
N SER A 331 -16.36 -10.98 -39.87
CA SER A 331 -16.89 -11.67 -41.06
C SER A 331 -16.56 -13.16 -41.08
N GLY A 332 -15.56 -13.59 -40.32
CA GLY A 332 -15.17 -14.99 -40.10
C GLY A 332 -15.98 -15.71 -39.02
N ALA A 333 -16.84 -14.99 -38.30
CA ALA A 333 -17.76 -15.54 -37.32
C ALA A 333 -19.21 -15.22 -37.71
N GLY A 334 -20.15 -15.91 -37.09
CA GLY A 334 -21.57 -15.83 -37.38
C GLY A 334 -22.43 -15.80 -36.12
N GLN A 335 -23.72 -15.58 -36.35
CA GLN A 335 -24.76 -15.61 -35.34
C GLN A 335 -25.67 -16.81 -35.59
N ALA A 336 -26.22 -17.37 -34.52
CA ALA A 336 -27.20 -18.44 -34.61
C ALA A 336 -28.41 -17.97 -35.42
N THR A 337 -29.04 -18.92 -36.10
CA THR A 337 -30.23 -18.72 -36.93
C THR A 337 -31.33 -19.68 -36.49
N SER A 338 -32.52 -19.62 -37.08
CA SER A 338 -33.61 -20.57 -36.80
C SER A 338 -33.28 -22.05 -37.11
N ALA A 339 -32.13 -22.34 -37.72
CA ALA A 339 -31.60 -23.69 -37.87
C ALA A 339 -30.91 -24.24 -36.60
N ASN A 340 -30.70 -23.39 -35.59
CA ASN A 340 -30.00 -23.74 -34.35
C ASN A 340 -30.98 -23.89 -33.18
N THR A 341 -30.60 -24.75 -32.23
CA THR A 341 -31.38 -25.10 -31.03
C THR A 341 -30.44 -25.40 -29.87
N LEU A 342 -30.95 -25.57 -28.64
CA LEU A 342 -30.12 -25.96 -27.49
C LEU A 342 -29.38 -27.29 -27.72
N ALA A 343 -30.00 -28.21 -28.46
CA ALA A 343 -29.39 -29.50 -28.81
C ALA A 343 -28.43 -29.42 -30.02
N ASN A 344 -28.55 -28.38 -30.85
CA ASN A 344 -27.74 -28.15 -32.03
C ASN A 344 -27.33 -26.67 -32.13
N PRO A 345 -26.48 -26.18 -31.21
CA PRO A 345 -26.07 -24.78 -31.19
C PRO A 345 -25.14 -24.47 -32.36
N LEU A 346 -24.96 -23.18 -32.69
CA LEU A 346 -23.94 -22.77 -33.64
C LEU A 346 -22.55 -23.17 -33.09
N PRO A 347 -21.72 -23.91 -33.83
CA PRO A 347 -20.42 -24.37 -33.32
C PRO A 347 -19.50 -23.19 -32.98
N ALA A 348 -18.70 -23.33 -31.90
CA ALA A 348 -17.76 -22.29 -31.44
C ALA A 348 -16.84 -21.78 -32.56
N ALA A 349 -16.35 -22.67 -33.43
CA ALA A 349 -15.52 -22.33 -34.59
C ALA A 349 -16.19 -21.41 -35.63
N GLN A 350 -17.51 -21.27 -35.59
CA GLN A 350 -18.29 -20.42 -36.49
C GLN A 350 -19.01 -19.31 -35.75
N ALA A 351 -18.95 -19.28 -34.42
CA ALA A 351 -19.71 -18.34 -33.59
C ALA A 351 -18.87 -17.13 -33.19
N GLU A 352 -19.54 -16.01 -32.95
CA GLU A 352 -18.98 -14.87 -32.22
C GLU A 352 -18.71 -15.30 -30.76
N TRP A 353 -17.56 -14.91 -30.21
CA TRP A 353 -17.14 -15.24 -28.84
C TRP A 353 -17.36 -14.08 -27.85
N VAL A 354 -17.85 -12.95 -28.35
CA VAL A 354 -18.11 -11.74 -27.57
C VAL A 354 -19.61 -11.50 -27.56
N ARG A 355 -20.19 -11.19 -26.39
CA ARG A 355 -21.60 -10.85 -26.31
C ARG A 355 -21.85 -9.50 -26.98
N TRP A 356 -22.84 -9.46 -27.86
CA TRP A 356 -23.23 -8.23 -28.56
C TRP A 356 -23.71 -7.11 -27.62
N PHE A 357 -23.83 -5.90 -28.15
CA PHE A 357 -24.37 -4.75 -27.41
C PHE A 357 -25.90 -4.76 -27.42
N PRO A 358 -26.58 -5.07 -26.29
CA PRO A 358 -28.02 -5.06 -26.22
C PRO A 358 -28.50 -3.61 -26.14
N GLY A 359 -28.99 -3.04 -27.24
CA GLY A 359 -29.56 -1.69 -27.16
C GLY A 359 -31.05 -1.67 -26.77
N TYR A 360 -31.65 -0.49 -26.85
CA TYR A 360 -32.89 -0.10 -26.17
C TYR A 360 -34.17 -0.89 -26.51
N PHE A 361 -34.16 -1.78 -27.50
CA PHE A 361 -35.38 -2.40 -28.06
C PHE A 361 -35.63 -3.85 -27.63
N GLY A 362 -35.09 -4.30 -26.48
CA GLY A 362 -35.49 -5.57 -25.86
C GLY A 362 -34.70 -6.79 -26.33
N ALA A 363 -33.37 -6.70 -26.35
CA ALA A 363 -32.49 -7.85 -26.56
C ALA A 363 -32.59 -8.86 -25.38
N GLN A 364 -32.27 -10.12 -25.65
CA GLN A 364 -32.23 -11.16 -24.63
C GLN A 364 -30.99 -10.98 -23.72
N GLY A 365 -31.17 -11.19 -22.42
CA GLY A 365 -30.09 -11.04 -21.45
C GLY A 365 -29.95 -9.64 -20.87
N ASN A 366 -28.93 -9.47 -20.04
CA ASN A 366 -28.76 -8.26 -19.28
C ASN A 366 -27.67 -7.37 -19.87
N THR A 367 -27.81 -6.06 -19.71
CA THR A 367 -26.93 -5.05 -20.34
C THR A 367 -25.48 -5.11 -19.85
N GLN A 368 -25.24 -5.58 -18.63
CA GLN A 368 -23.89 -5.77 -18.09
C GLN A 368 -23.10 -6.83 -18.87
N GLU A 369 -23.76 -7.89 -19.35
CA GLU A 369 -23.13 -9.00 -20.10
C GLU A 369 -22.58 -8.55 -21.45
N ALA A 370 -22.93 -7.35 -21.93
CA ALA A 370 -22.47 -6.81 -23.21
C ALA A 370 -20.94 -6.72 -23.28
N ILE A 371 -20.36 -6.99 -24.46
CA ILE A 371 -18.94 -6.81 -24.77
C ILE A 371 -18.00 -7.74 -23.98
N HIS A 372 -18.53 -8.60 -23.11
CA HIS A 372 -17.77 -9.62 -22.41
C HIS A 372 -17.63 -10.91 -23.24
N PRO A 373 -16.60 -11.73 -22.98
CA PRO A 373 -16.47 -13.06 -23.57
C PRO A 373 -17.67 -13.92 -23.15
N ASN A 374 -18.37 -14.46 -24.13
CA ASN A 374 -19.49 -15.37 -23.91
C ASN A 374 -18.98 -16.79 -23.56
N ALA A 375 -19.84 -17.79 -23.45
CA ALA A 375 -19.44 -19.15 -23.08
C ALA A 375 -18.29 -19.72 -23.93
N TYR A 376 -18.29 -19.47 -25.25
CA TYR A 376 -17.21 -19.90 -26.13
C TYR A 376 -15.94 -19.07 -25.93
N GLY A 377 -16.08 -17.77 -25.69
CA GLY A 377 -14.97 -16.91 -25.32
C GLY A 377 -14.31 -17.35 -24.02
N GLN A 378 -15.09 -17.62 -22.97
CA GLN A 378 -14.58 -18.09 -21.67
C GLN A 378 -13.88 -19.45 -21.75
N GLN A 379 -14.39 -20.36 -22.60
CA GLN A 379 -13.71 -21.61 -22.92
C GLN A 379 -12.38 -21.38 -23.65
N ALA A 380 -12.33 -20.43 -24.59
CA ALA A 380 -11.10 -20.03 -25.25
C ALA A 380 -10.09 -19.45 -24.23
N LEU A 381 -10.53 -18.61 -23.29
CA LEU A 381 -9.66 -18.12 -22.21
C LEU A 381 -9.15 -19.28 -21.32
N SER A 382 -10.00 -20.25 -21.01
CA SER A 382 -9.62 -21.47 -20.25
C SER A 382 -8.50 -22.25 -20.98
N ASP A 383 -8.62 -22.40 -22.29
CA ASP A 383 -7.60 -23.04 -23.14
C ASP A 383 -6.29 -22.23 -23.17
N CYS A 384 -6.36 -20.89 -23.18
CA CYS A 384 -5.18 -20.02 -23.07
C CYS A 384 -4.47 -20.24 -21.73
N LEU A 385 -5.20 -20.16 -20.60
CA LEU A 385 -4.64 -20.32 -19.27
C LEU A 385 -4.01 -21.71 -19.10
N THR A 386 -4.68 -22.76 -19.56
CA THR A 386 -4.17 -24.14 -19.53
C THR A 386 -2.86 -24.29 -20.30
N GLN A 387 -2.79 -23.74 -21.52
CA GLN A 387 -1.56 -23.80 -22.32
C GLN A 387 -0.43 -22.95 -21.73
N ALA A 388 -0.75 -21.77 -21.20
CA ALA A 388 0.23 -20.89 -20.56
C ALA A 388 0.83 -21.53 -19.31
N ASP A 389 0.01 -22.12 -18.43
CA ASP A 389 0.47 -22.78 -17.21
C ASP A 389 1.40 -23.99 -17.50
N ASN A 390 1.06 -24.76 -18.55
CA ASN A 390 1.96 -25.81 -19.06
C ASN A 390 3.31 -25.25 -19.53
N GLN A 391 3.32 -24.07 -20.18
CA GLN A 391 4.55 -23.43 -20.63
C GLN A 391 5.33 -22.74 -19.49
N ILE A 392 4.66 -22.24 -18.43
CA ILE A 392 5.30 -21.79 -17.18
C ILE A 392 6.15 -22.91 -16.60
N SER A 393 5.61 -24.13 -16.56
CA SER A 393 6.31 -25.31 -16.08
C SER A 393 7.58 -25.63 -16.90
N SER A 394 7.67 -25.12 -18.13
CA SER A 394 8.83 -25.25 -19.02
C SER A 394 9.80 -24.06 -19.00
N GLY A 395 9.56 -23.05 -18.15
CA GLY A 395 10.45 -21.90 -17.92
C GLY A 395 10.06 -20.59 -18.62
N GLY A 396 8.89 -20.52 -19.28
CA GLY A 396 8.38 -19.28 -19.86
C GLY A 396 7.92 -18.27 -18.81
N ARG A 397 8.04 -16.97 -19.09
CA ARG A 397 7.56 -15.88 -18.20
C ARG A 397 6.44 -15.02 -18.79
N GLU A 398 6.37 -14.93 -20.11
CA GLU A 398 5.39 -14.14 -20.83
C GLU A 398 4.82 -14.94 -22.00
N PHE A 399 3.51 -14.87 -22.16
CA PHE A 399 2.76 -15.68 -23.10
C PHE A 399 1.81 -14.79 -23.89
N ARG A 400 1.55 -15.15 -25.14
CA ARG A 400 0.53 -14.51 -25.97
C ARG A 400 -0.44 -15.57 -26.45
N CYS A 401 -1.73 -15.34 -26.20
CA CYS A 401 -2.80 -16.17 -26.70
C CYS A 401 -3.40 -15.57 -27.97
N THR A 402 -3.59 -16.40 -29.00
CA THR A 402 -4.08 -15.95 -30.29
C THR A 402 -5.03 -16.98 -30.89
N ALA A 403 -6.21 -16.52 -31.30
CA ALA A 403 -7.15 -17.29 -32.11
C ALA A 403 -7.04 -16.93 -33.59
N SER A 404 -7.82 -17.62 -34.43
CA SER A 404 -8.00 -17.26 -35.83
C SER A 404 -9.42 -17.65 -36.27
N ALA A 405 -9.94 -17.00 -37.31
CA ALA A 405 -11.26 -17.33 -37.84
C ALA A 405 -11.35 -18.82 -38.21
N GLY A 406 -12.44 -19.48 -37.79
CA GLY A 406 -12.64 -20.91 -38.02
C GLY A 406 -11.98 -21.83 -36.98
N SER A 407 -11.21 -21.28 -36.03
CA SER A 407 -10.62 -22.07 -34.94
C SER A 407 -11.65 -22.31 -33.84
N SER A 408 -11.70 -23.51 -33.27
CA SER A 408 -12.51 -23.77 -32.07
C SER A 408 -11.78 -23.44 -30.78
N LYS A 409 -10.46 -23.20 -30.84
CA LYS A 409 -9.57 -22.99 -29.70
C LYS A 409 -8.40 -22.09 -30.10
N PRO A 410 -7.94 -21.20 -29.21
CA PRO A 410 -6.75 -20.40 -29.45
C PRO A 410 -5.46 -21.19 -29.16
N ALA A 411 -4.33 -20.67 -29.61
CA ALA A 411 -3.00 -21.20 -29.33
C ALA A 411 -2.18 -20.21 -28.50
N VAL A 412 -1.35 -20.73 -27.60
CA VAL A 412 -0.43 -19.93 -26.78
C VAL A 412 1.01 -20.08 -27.23
N GLN A 413 1.70 -18.96 -27.39
CA GLN A 413 3.13 -18.92 -27.67
C GLN A 413 3.87 -18.25 -26.51
N THR A 414 4.99 -18.84 -26.08
CA THR A 414 5.93 -18.17 -25.19
C THR A 414 6.59 -17.03 -25.97
N VAL A 415 6.54 -15.83 -25.42
CA VAL A 415 7.23 -14.67 -25.99
C VAL A 415 8.71 -14.83 -25.63
N SER A 416 9.55 -15.20 -26.59
CA SER A 416 11.00 -15.30 -26.36
C SER A 416 11.52 -13.94 -25.91
N SER A 417 12.17 -13.88 -24.75
CA SER A 417 12.93 -12.71 -24.33
C SER A 417 13.83 -12.25 -25.47
N ASP A 418 13.76 -10.97 -25.83
CA ASP A 418 14.78 -10.29 -26.62
C ASP A 418 16.18 -10.73 -26.10
N PRO A 419 17.08 -11.25 -26.95
CA PRO A 419 18.41 -11.72 -26.55
C PRO A 419 19.25 -10.66 -25.82
N ASN A 420 18.82 -9.39 -25.82
CA ASN A 420 19.44 -8.31 -25.06
C ASN A 420 19.13 -8.34 -23.55
N TYR A 421 18.30 -9.29 -23.09
CA TYR A 421 18.03 -9.50 -21.67
C TYR A 421 18.70 -10.79 -21.15
N SER A 422 20.00 -10.91 -21.41
CA SER A 422 20.91 -11.70 -20.56
C SER A 422 21.25 -10.87 -19.32
N SER A 423 21.47 -11.52 -18.18
CA SER A 423 21.99 -10.97 -16.91
C SER A 423 23.30 -10.15 -17.03
N ASP A 424 23.85 -9.97 -18.23
CA ASP A 424 24.99 -9.11 -18.57
C ASP A 424 24.65 -7.64 -18.87
N SER A 425 23.39 -7.26 -19.05
CA SER A 425 23.01 -5.85 -19.30
C SER A 425 23.05 -4.94 -18.05
N VAL A 426 23.20 -5.53 -16.85
CA VAL A 426 23.51 -4.77 -15.62
C VAL A 426 25.00 -4.36 -15.55
N ASN A 427 25.90 -5.13 -16.17
CA ASN A 427 27.34 -4.84 -16.14
C ASN A 427 27.82 -3.88 -17.26
N ARG A 428 27.05 -3.69 -18.34
CA ARG A 428 27.40 -2.71 -19.40
C ARG A 428 27.03 -1.26 -19.07
N ALA A 429 26.13 -1.03 -18.12
CA ALA A 429 25.87 0.30 -17.57
C ALA A 429 27.02 0.81 -16.67
N VAL A 430 27.88 -0.10 -16.17
CA VAL A 430 29.10 0.25 -15.42
C VAL A 430 30.30 0.53 -16.35
N GLY A 431 30.29 -0.04 -17.57
CA GLY A 431 31.35 0.14 -18.56
C GLY A 431 31.29 1.44 -19.39
N PHE A 432 30.18 2.18 -19.35
CA PHE A 432 30.06 3.48 -20.04
C PHE A 432 30.40 4.69 -19.15
N LEU A 433 30.63 4.47 -17.85
CA LEU A 433 31.08 5.51 -16.91
C LEU A 433 32.60 5.59 -16.74
N THR A 434 33.37 4.67 -17.35
CA THR A 434 34.84 4.68 -17.31
C THR A 434 35.50 5.26 -18.57
N ALA A 435 34.72 5.70 -19.58
CA ALA A 435 35.25 6.35 -20.79
C ALA A 435 35.14 7.89 -20.79
N THR A 436 34.55 8.49 -19.76
CA THR A 436 34.43 9.94 -19.56
C THR A 436 35.32 10.49 -18.45
N GLN A 437 36.14 9.63 -17.81
CA GLN A 437 37.08 10.02 -16.75
C GLN A 437 38.53 10.24 -17.25
N ASP A 438 38.86 9.82 -18.48
CA ASP A 438 40.21 9.96 -19.08
C ASP A 438 40.36 11.14 -20.07
N ARG A 439 39.43 12.11 -20.08
CA ARG A 439 39.56 13.35 -20.89
C ARG A 439 39.51 14.66 -20.08
N PHE A 440 39.68 14.59 -18.76
CA PHE A 440 39.73 15.78 -17.88
C PHE A 440 40.97 15.83 -16.98
N SER A 441 42.01 15.04 -17.29
CA SER A 441 43.31 15.04 -16.57
C SER A 441 44.47 15.65 -17.37
N SER A 442 44.20 16.32 -18.49
CA SER A 442 45.17 17.17 -19.19
C SER A 442 44.61 18.58 -19.36
N LEU A 443 45.27 19.58 -18.77
CA LEU A 443 44.87 21.00 -18.56
C LEU A 443 44.20 21.17 -17.17
N VAL A 444 44.76 21.77 -16.12
CA VAL A 444 45.83 22.77 -15.95
C VAL A 444 46.37 22.60 -14.51
N ARG A 445 47.70 22.65 -14.34
CA ARG A 445 48.34 23.06 -13.08
C ARG A 445 48.51 24.58 -13.10
N VAL A 446 48.41 25.22 -11.93
CA VAL A 446 49.33 26.21 -11.34
C VAL A 446 48.55 27.28 -10.52
N ASP A 447 48.95 27.33 -9.24
CA ASP A 447 49.08 28.41 -8.25
C ASP A 447 48.23 29.70 -8.21
N ASP A 448 47.89 30.00 -6.95
CA ASP A 448 47.93 31.24 -6.15
C ASP A 448 47.57 32.63 -6.72
N GLY A 449 47.00 33.46 -5.83
CA GLY A 449 47.13 34.91 -5.92
C GLY A 449 45.84 35.74 -6.06
N THR A 450 45.35 36.22 -4.92
CA THR A 450 44.92 37.62 -4.65
C THR A 450 43.72 38.28 -5.35
N GLU A 451 42.89 38.88 -4.48
CA GLU A 451 42.09 40.12 -4.62
C GLU A 451 40.76 40.09 -5.41
N GLU A 452 39.67 40.36 -4.68
CA GLU A 452 38.37 40.80 -5.20
C GLU A 452 38.44 42.21 -5.85
N PRO A 453 37.62 42.45 -6.89
CA PRO A 453 36.98 43.75 -7.07
C PRO A 453 35.46 43.65 -7.35
N PRO A 454 34.72 44.79 -7.27
CA PRO A 454 33.33 44.81 -6.82
C PRO A 454 32.27 44.60 -7.91
N LEU A 455 31.08 44.19 -7.48
CA LEU A 455 29.85 44.04 -8.26
C LEU A 455 29.39 45.35 -8.94
N PRO A 456 28.98 45.32 -10.22
CA PRO A 456 28.08 46.30 -10.82
C PRO A 456 26.60 45.84 -10.84
N PRO A 457 25.65 46.77 -11.02
CA PRO A 457 24.27 46.63 -10.53
C PRO A 457 23.31 45.87 -11.46
N SER A 458 22.22 45.44 -10.84
CA SER A 458 21.05 44.72 -11.35
C SER A 458 20.61 45.02 -12.79
N LEU A 459 20.49 43.96 -13.59
CA LEU A 459 19.64 43.90 -14.78
C LEU A 459 18.36 43.09 -14.45
N PRO A 460 17.16 43.63 -14.72
CA PRO A 460 15.90 42.93 -14.48
C PRO A 460 15.48 42.08 -15.69
N GLY A 461 14.98 40.87 -15.40
CA GLY A 461 14.02 40.17 -16.26
C GLY A 461 14.60 39.18 -17.27
N LEU A 462 14.76 37.92 -16.86
CA LEU A 462 14.65 36.75 -17.75
C LEU A 462 13.84 35.65 -17.01
N PRO A 463 12.90 34.97 -17.68
CA PRO A 463 12.04 33.95 -17.08
C PRO A 463 12.85 32.71 -16.67
N GLN A 464 12.51 32.15 -15.50
CA GLN A 464 13.05 30.88 -15.01
C GLN A 464 12.77 29.77 -16.02
N LEU A 465 13.84 29.20 -16.58
CA LEU A 465 13.78 27.92 -17.30
C LEU A 465 13.56 26.79 -16.28
N PRO A 466 12.62 25.86 -16.51
CA PRO A 466 12.44 24.71 -15.63
C PRO A 466 13.68 23.81 -15.67
N LEU A 467 14.14 23.39 -14.50
CA LEU A 467 15.19 22.39 -14.34
C LEU A 467 14.77 21.08 -15.04
N PRO A 468 15.70 20.34 -15.68
CA PRO A 468 15.38 19.08 -16.33
C PRO A 468 14.91 18.02 -15.31
N PRO A 469 13.93 17.16 -15.65
CA PRO A 469 13.46 16.11 -14.77
C PRO A 469 14.56 15.07 -14.52
N ILE A 470 14.70 14.70 -13.25
CA ILE A 470 15.58 13.62 -12.78
C ILE A 470 15.14 12.29 -13.43
N PRO A 471 16.05 11.43 -13.93
CA PRO A 471 15.66 10.17 -14.57
C PRO A 471 14.97 9.21 -13.59
N ALA A 472 13.84 8.63 -14.02
CA ALA A 472 13.06 7.67 -13.26
C ALA A 472 13.80 6.33 -13.08
N HIS A 473 14.48 6.17 -11.94
CA HIS A 473 14.94 4.88 -11.43
C HIS A 473 14.05 4.47 -10.24
N LYS A 474 13.36 3.32 -10.33
CA LYS A 474 12.44 2.73 -9.32
C LYS A 474 11.37 3.70 -8.81
N ALA A 475 10.13 3.58 -9.31
CA ALA A 475 8.98 4.27 -8.73
C ALA A 475 8.92 3.98 -7.21
N MET A 476 9.07 5.04 -6.43
CA MET A 476 9.34 5.02 -5.01
C MET A 476 7.99 4.88 -4.28
N ARG A 477 7.76 3.74 -3.61
CA ARG A 477 6.53 3.52 -2.81
C ARG A 477 6.47 4.58 -1.71
N LEU A 478 5.43 5.44 -1.72
CA LEU A 478 5.14 6.41 -0.66
C LEU A 478 4.12 5.82 0.30
N SER A 479 4.42 5.86 1.60
CA SER A 479 3.55 5.40 2.69
C SER A 479 4.07 5.92 4.02
N LEU A 480 3.18 6.14 4.97
CA LEU A 480 3.48 6.44 6.38
C LEU A 480 2.71 5.44 7.27
N PRO A 481 3.24 5.03 8.43
CA PRO A 481 2.54 4.16 9.37
C PRO A 481 1.55 4.96 10.21
N GLN A 482 0.46 4.31 10.63
CA GLN A 482 -0.45 4.88 11.63
C GLN A 482 0.29 5.02 12.98
N SER A 483 0.12 6.17 13.65
CA SER A 483 0.81 6.46 14.91
C SER A 483 0.28 5.64 16.08
N TYR A 484 -1.05 5.50 16.18
CA TYR A 484 -1.71 4.74 17.24
C TYR A 484 -2.61 3.65 16.67
N THR A 485 -2.55 2.45 17.27
CA THR A 485 -3.42 1.32 16.92
C THR A 485 -3.87 0.55 18.15
N GLY A 486 -5.06 -0.07 18.07
CA GLY A 486 -5.61 -0.87 19.17
C GLY A 486 -5.96 -0.07 20.43
N GLY A 487 -6.50 -0.73 21.44
CA GLY A 487 -6.91 -0.09 22.69
C GLY A 487 -7.92 1.05 22.48
N PHE A 488 -7.73 2.15 23.21
CA PHE A 488 -8.53 3.38 23.09
C PHE A 488 -8.60 3.92 21.66
N PHE A 489 -7.52 3.79 20.88
CA PHE A 489 -7.42 4.27 19.50
C PHE A 489 -7.84 3.22 18.45
N GLY A 490 -8.33 2.06 18.87
CA GLY A 490 -8.84 1.01 17.98
C GLY A 490 -10.21 1.34 17.35
N PRO A 491 -10.70 0.49 16.44
CA PRO A 491 -12.05 0.60 15.91
C PRO A 491 -13.11 0.62 17.02
N GLY A 492 -14.03 1.59 16.98
CA GLY A 492 -15.05 1.71 18.02
C GLY A 492 -15.77 3.05 18.03
N GLY A 493 -16.53 3.30 19.10
CA GLY A 493 -17.38 4.50 19.22
C GLY A 493 -16.62 5.83 19.25
N ALA A 494 -15.35 5.83 19.66
CA ALA A 494 -14.53 7.06 19.75
C ALA A 494 -13.94 7.49 18.39
N PHE A 495 -13.52 6.54 17.55
CA PHE A 495 -12.77 6.81 16.31
C PHE A 495 -13.35 6.13 15.06
N GLY A 496 -14.55 5.54 15.16
CA GLY A 496 -15.22 4.88 14.05
C GLY A 496 -14.65 3.51 13.67
N PRO A 497 -15.13 2.90 12.58
CA PRO A 497 -14.76 1.53 12.18
C PRO A 497 -13.31 1.38 11.72
N ALA A 498 -12.65 2.48 11.35
CA ALA A 498 -11.25 2.49 10.94
C ALA A 498 -10.29 2.70 12.13
N GLY A 499 -10.78 3.07 13.32
CA GLY A 499 -9.91 3.52 14.42
C GLY A 499 -9.21 4.84 14.11
N TYR A 500 -8.20 5.20 14.90
CA TYR A 500 -7.53 6.50 14.80
C TYR A 500 -6.54 6.61 13.64
N GLN A 501 -6.86 7.34 12.58
CA GLN A 501 -6.13 7.30 11.29
C GLN A 501 -4.99 8.34 11.13
N SER A 502 -4.37 8.85 12.20
CA SER A 502 -3.29 9.85 12.07
C SER A 502 -1.90 9.22 12.03
N SER A 503 -1.01 9.80 11.22
CA SER A 503 0.44 9.52 11.17
C SER A 503 1.22 10.79 11.50
N PHE A 504 1.75 10.88 12.72
CA PHE A 504 2.48 12.06 13.20
C PHE A 504 3.88 12.16 12.60
N THR A 505 4.27 13.36 12.18
CA THR A 505 5.60 13.62 11.60
C THR A 505 6.73 13.26 12.57
N TYR A 506 6.55 13.52 13.87
CA TYR A 506 7.48 13.14 14.92
C TYR A 506 7.71 11.61 14.98
N ASP A 507 6.64 10.82 15.08
CA ASP A 507 6.72 9.35 15.13
C ASP A 507 7.44 8.77 13.91
N ASN A 508 7.17 9.34 12.73
CA ASN A 508 7.85 8.97 11.48
C ASN A 508 9.35 9.24 11.54
N ALA A 509 9.74 10.41 12.03
CA ALA A 509 11.15 10.80 12.15
C ALA A 509 11.94 9.88 13.10
N VAL A 510 11.38 9.57 14.27
CA VAL A 510 12.01 8.64 15.21
C VAL A 510 12.08 7.23 14.61
N THR A 511 11.03 6.80 13.90
CA THR A 511 10.99 5.50 13.21
C THR A 511 12.06 5.38 12.13
N ILE A 512 12.28 6.42 11.32
CA ILE A 512 13.38 6.48 10.34
C ILE A 512 14.72 6.23 11.04
N TYR A 513 14.98 6.94 12.14
CA TYR A 513 16.23 6.74 12.88
C TYR A 513 16.33 5.32 13.48
N ALA A 514 15.26 4.79 14.06
CA ALA A 514 15.22 3.44 14.62
C ALA A 514 15.53 2.37 13.56
N LEU A 515 14.96 2.50 12.36
CA LEU A 515 15.19 1.61 11.22
C LEU A 515 16.64 1.68 10.72
N LEU A 516 17.20 2.89 10.60
CA LEU A 516 18.61 3.07 10.24
C LEU A 516 19.55 2.48 11.31
N LYS A 517 19.23 2.70 12.58
CA LYS A 517 20.01 2.18 13.71
C LYS A 517 19.94 0.66 13.83
N HIS A 518 18.83 0.04 13.41
CA HIS A 518 18.73 -1.42 13.33
C HIS A 518 19.78 -2.03 12.38
N GLY A 519 20.15 -1.30 11.31
CA GLY A 519 21.30 -1.60 10.48
C GLY A 519 21.09 -2.73 9.46
N THR A 520 19.85 -3.05 9.11
CA THR A 520 19.51 -4.05 8.08
C THR A 520 19.18 -3.39 6.74
N GLY A 521 19.35 -4.14 5.63
CA GLY A 521 18.97 -3.68 4.29
C GLY A 521 17.48 -3.29 4.21
N ASP A 522 16.60 -4.16 4.70
CA ASP A 522 15.16 -3.89 4.78
C ASP A 522 14.84 -2.67 5.66
N GLY A 523 15.59 -2.48 6.74
CA GLY A 523 15.46 -1.31 7.61
C GLY A 523 15.78 -0.03 6.86
N LEU A 524 16.89 -0.01 6.10
CA LEU A 524 17.25 1.12 5.25
C LEU A 524 16.19 1.39 4.17
N ASP A 525 15.65 0.35 3.54
CA ASP A 525 14.63 0.52 2.50
C ASP A 525 13.31 1.06 3.07
N HIS A 526 12.89 0.59 4.25
CA HIS A 526 11.74 1.17 4.96
C HIS A 526 12.00 2.62 5.41
N ALA A 527 13.20 2.92 5.91
CA ALA A 527 13.58 4.28 6.29
C ALA A 527 13.52 5.24 5.09
N LYS A 528 13.96 4.78 3.91
CA LYS A 528 13.81 5.52 2.66
C LYS A 528 12.36 5.75 2.31
N VAL A 529 11.49 4.73 2.38
CA VAL A 529 10.04 4.90 2.12
C VAL A 529 9.47 6.04 2.98
N LEU A 530 9.71 6.02 4.29
CA LEU A 530 9.22 7.07 5.19
C LEU A 530 9.83 8.44 4.87
N GLY A 531 11.14 8.51 4.63
CA GLY A 531 11.82 9.75 4.26
C GLY A 531 11.31 10.33 2.95
N ASN A 532 11.07 9.48 1.96
CA ASN A 532 10.54 9.89 0.66
C ASN A 532 9.09 10.36 0.76
N SER A 533 8.29 9.75 1.62
CA SER A 533 6.94 10.25 1.95
C SER A 533 6.99 11.64 2.58
N LEU A 534 7.91 11.88 3.53
CA LEU A 534 8.06 13.21 4.13
C LEU A 534 8.58 14.25 3.14
N LEU A 535 9.51 13.90 2.25
CA LEU A 535 9.95 14.76 1.14
C LEU A 535 8.78 15.07 0.20
N TYR A 536 7.99 14.05 -0.17
CA TYR A 536 6.81 14.23 -1.00
C TYR A 536 5.81 15.19 -0.36
N ALA A 537 5.55 15.03 0.94
CA ALA A 537 4.67 15.92 1.66
C ALA A 537 5.20 17.37 1.74
N GLN A 538 6.51 17.54 1.91
CA GLN A 538 7.16 18.84 1.88
C GLN A 538 7.02 19.51 0.50
N ASP A 539 7.19 18.75 -0.58
CA ASP A 539 7.18 19.25 -1.96
C ASP A 539 5.76 19.53 -2.48
N HIS A 540 4.75 18.88 -1.90
CA HIS A 540 3.35 18.98 -2.30
C HIS A 540 2.47 19.65 -1.24
N ASP A 541 3.08 20.34 -0.27
CA ASP A 541 2.32 21.16 0.67
C ASP A 541 1.62 22.30 -0.09
N PRO A 542 0.33 22.60 0.20
CA PRO A 542 -0.40 23.67 -0.47
C PRO A 542 0.26 25.06 -0.41
N VAL A 543 1.11 25.32 0.59
CA VAL A 543 1.82 26.60 0.74
C VAL A 543 3.18 26.60 0.03
N ASN A 544 3.77 25.41 -0.21
CA ASN A 544 5.03 25.22 -0.92
C ASN A 544 6.19 26.13 -0.45
N ASP A 545 6.36 26.26 0.87
CA ASP A 545 7.43 27.05 1.49
C ASP A 545 8.46 26.18 2.24
N GLY A 546 8.43 24.87 2.03
CA GLY A 546 9.31 23.90 2.68
C GLY A 546 8.82 23.40 4.04
N ARG A 547 7.58 23.74 4.45
CA ARG A 547 6.96 23.21 5.67
C ARG A 547 6.60 21.73 5.56
N ILE A 548 6.44 21.11 6.72
CA ILE A 548 5.94 19.76 6.92
C ILE A 548 4.89 19.85 8.04
N ARG A 549 3.71 19.26 7.80
CA ARG A 549 2.56 19.33 8.71
C ARG A 549 2.74 18.47 9.95
N ALA A 550 1.89 18.68 10.96
CA ALA A 550 1.95 17.95 12.21
C ALA A 550 1.65 16.45 12.01
N SER A 551 0.71 16.13 11.13
CA SER A 551 0.41 14.75 10.73
C SER A 551 -0.22 14.65 9.34
N TYR A 552 -0.21 13.43 8.82
CA TYR A 552 -0.84 13.00 7.57
C TYR A 552 -1.71 11.76 7.81
N LEU A 553 -2.55 11.38 6.84
CA LEU A 553 -3.18 10.05 6.88
C LEU A 553 -2.22 8.99 6.33
N PRO A 554 -2.21 7.76 6.89
CA PRO A 554 -1.38 6.67 6.40
C PRO A 554 -1.98 6.00 5.16
N ASP A 555 -3.32 5.95 5.06
CA ASP A 555 -4.02 5.25 3.99
C ASP A 555 -5.36 5.92 3.59
N PRO A 556 -5.46 6.51 2.39
CA PRO A 556 -4.35 6.77 1.48
C PRO A 556 -3.49 7.96 1.95
N PHE A 557 -2.16 7.82 1.92
CA PHE A 557 -1.25 8.95 2.19
C PHE A 557 -1.27 10.02 1.07
N VAL A 558 -1.40 9.60 -0.19
CA VAL A 558 -1.57 10.50 -1.33
C VAL A 558 -3.03 10.47 -1.78
N THR A 559 -3.64 11.63 -1.97
CA THR A 559 -5.05 11.76 -2.31
C THR A 559 -5.35 11.16 -3.69
N THR A 560 -6.28 10.21 -3.74
CA THR A 560 -6.61 9.44 -4.96
C THR A 560 -7.93 9.85 -5.61
N LEU A 561 -8.76 10.63 -4.91
CA LEU A 561 -10.07 11.11 -5.36
C LEU A 561 -10.20 12.58 -4.96
N GLY A 562 -10.32 13.47 -5.95
CA GLY A 562 -10.26 14.94 -5.76
C GLY A 562 -11.49 15.57 -5.10
N ARG A 563 -12.03 14.97 -4.04
CA ARG A 563 -13.24 15.48 -3.37
C ARG A 563 -12.93 16.57 -2.33
N ASP A 564 -11.90 16.38 -1.50
CA ASP A 564 -11.58 17.29 -0.39
C ASP A 564 -10.18 17.93 -0.51
N TYR A 565 -9.31 17.35 -1.34
CA TYR A 565 -7.97 17.85 -1.68
C TYR A 565 -7.67 17.55 -3.16
N PRO A 566 -6.85 18.35 -3.85
CA PRO A 566 -6.42 18.04 -5.20
C PRO A 566 -5.81 16.64 -5.29
N VAL A 567 -6.08 15.89 -6.36
CA VAL A 567 -5.48 14.56 -6.58
C VAL A 567 -3.95 14.67 -6.62
N GLY A 568 -3.25 13.74 -5.98
CA GLY A 568 -1.79 13.74 -5.97
C GLY A 568 -1.17 14.63 -4.90
N THR A 569 -1.93 15.15 -3.94
CA THR A 569 -1.37 15.85 -2.76
C THR A 569 -1.27 14.90 -1.57
N PRO A 570 -0.41 15.15 -0.58
CA PRO A 570 -0.47 14.45 0.69
C PRO A 570 -1.84 14.69 1.35
N TYR A 571 -2.42 13.67 1.97
CA TYR A 571 -3.59 13.83 2.81
C TYR A 571 -3.13 14.38 4.17
N ILE A 572 -3.34 15.67 4.39
CA ILE A 572 -2.97 16.34 5.65
C ILE A 572 -3.96 15.92 6.74
N GLY A 573 -3.46 15.27 7.78
CA GLY A 573 -4.25 14.83 8.94
C GLY A 573 -4.29 15.88 10.05
N GLY A 574 -3.29 16.76 10.13
CA GLY A 574 -3.22 17.85 11.10
C GLY A 574 -2.41 19.01 10.56
N TRP A 575 -3.06 20.16 10.35
CA TRP A 575 -2.51 21.30 9.59
C TRP A 575 -1.48 22.14 10.31
N SER A 576 -1.41 22.02 11.64
CA SER A 576 -0.40 22.68 12.48
C SER A 576 1.02 22.40 11.97
N VAL A 577 1.92 23.36 12.19
CA VAL A 577 3.35 23.26 11.84
C VAL A 577 4.16 23.61 13.07
N TYR A 578 4.45 22.61 13.89
CA TYR A 578 5.23 22.78 15.11
C TYR A 578 6.72 22.80 14.80
N THR A 579 7.44 23.74 15.42
CA THR A 579 8.89 23.89 15.23
C THR A 579 9.65 22.60 15.58
N GLY A 580 9.24 21.88 16.64
CA GLY A 580 9.80 20.57 16.99
C GLY A 580 9.64 19.54 15.88
N ASN A 581 8.42 19.35 15.36
CA ASN A 581 8.15 18.40 14.26
C ASN A 581 8.98 18.70 13.00
N MET A 582 9.14 19.98 12.67
CA MET A 582 10.01 20.41 11.58
C MET A 582 11.48 20.02 11.81
N ALA A 583 11.98 20.22 13.03
CA ALA A 583 13.34 19.84 13.38
C ALA A 583 13.52 18.31 13.38
N TRP A 584 12.56 17.55 13.87
CA TRP A 584 12.56 16.08 13.82
C TRP A 584 12.58 15.53 12.40
N ALA A 585 11.72 16.04 11.51
CA ALA A 585 11.76 15.66 10.09
C ALA A 585 13.12 16.03 9.45
N GLY A 586 13.65 17.21 9.78
CA GLY A 586 14.98 17.65 9.38
C GLY A 586 16.10 16.71 9.84
N MET A 587 16.09 16.28 11.10
CA MET A 587 17.03 15.30 11.63
C MET A 587 16.89 13.94 10.91
N ALA A 588 15.67 13.48 10.66
CA ALA A 588 15.45 12.24 9.91
C ALA A 588 16.05 12.30 8.50
N PHE A 589 15.90 13.43 7.80
CA PHE A 589 16.56 13.67 6.52
C PHE A 589 18.09 13.72 6.64
N ALA A 590 18.64 14.38 7.68
CA ALA A 590 20.08 14.39 7.92
C ALA A 590 20.65 12.99 8.14
N HIS A 591 19.94 12.14 8.90
CA HIS A 591 20.31 10.73 9.09
C HIS A 591 20.22 9.92 7.80
N LEU A 592 19.16 10.09 7.01
CA LEU A 592 19.03 9.44 5.72
C LEU A 592 20.12 9.87 4.73
N TYR A 593 20.46 11.16 4.70
CA TYR A 593 21.59 11.65 3.91
C TYR A 593 22.89 11.00 4.34
N LYS A 594 23.17 10.93 5.65
CA LYS A 594 24.37 10.26 6.17
C LYS A 594 24.41 8.77 5.81
N ALA A 595 23.26 8.10 5.85
CA ALA A 595 23.16 6.66 5.56
C ALA A 595 23.23 6.33 4.06
N THR A 596 22.83 7.25 3.18
CA THR A 596 22.63 6.97 1.75
C THR A 596 23.54 7.75 0.81
N GLY A 597 24.02 8.93 1.23
CA GLY A 597 24.67 9.91 0.36
C GLY A 597 23.73 10.66 -0.59
N ASP A 598 22.42 10.41 -0.54
CA ASP A 598 21.44 11.02 -1.45
C ASP A 598 21.14 12.47 -1.05
N ARG A 599 21.60 13.42 -1.87
CA ARG A 599 21.49 14.86 -1.58
C ARG A 599 20.05 15.35 -1.48
N THR A 600 19.07 14.64 -2.03
CA THR A 600 17.65 15.04 -1.92
C THR A 600 17.21 15.16 -0.45
N TYR A 601 17.71 14.29 0.43
CA TYR A 601 17.45 14.39 1.86
C TYR A 601 18.14 15.61 2.47
N LEU A 602 19.40 15.89 2.13
CA LEU A 602 20.08 17.10 2.62
C LEU A 602 19.35 18.38 2.17
N ASP A 603 18.87 18.42 0.93
CA ASP A 603 18.11 19.56 0.41
C ASP A 603 16.77 19.71 1.14
N GLY A 604 16.07 18.62 1.42
CA GLY A 604 14.84 18.63 2.24
C GLY A 604 15.09 19.09 3.68
N ALA A 605 16.21 18.68 4.27
CA ALA A 605 16.66 19.15 5.57
C ALA A 605 16.92 20.67 5.54
N LEU A 606 17.65 21.17 4.55
CA LEU A 606 17.90 22.61 4.39
C LEU A 606 16.61 23.41 4.20
N ARG A 607 15.62 22.89 3.45
CA ARG A 607 14.29 23.51 3.33
C ARG A 607 13.58 23.59 4.67
N ALA A 608 13.56 22.50 5.44
CA ALA A 608 12.96 22.49 6.78
C ALA A 608 13.65 23.48 7.73
N ALA A 609 14.98 23.55 7.68
CA ALA A 609 15.77 24.45 8.50
C ALA A 609 15.58 25.93 8.15
N ASN A 610 15.52 26.24 6.86
CA ASN A 610 15.21 27.59 6.40
C ASN A 610 13.78 28.01 6.75
N TRP A 611 12.82 27.07 6.72
CA TRP A 611 11.47 27.33 7.20
C TRP A 611 11.46 27.69 8.68
N ILE A 612 12.11 26.87 9.53
CA ILE A 612 12.26 27.14 10.98
C ILE A 612 12.87 28.53 11.20
N GLN A 613 14.00 28.81 10.53
CA GLN A 613 14.69 30.09 10.69
C GLN A 613 13.82 31.28 10.29
N THR A 614 13.01 31.14 9.23
CA THR A 614 12.18 32.23 8.71
C THR A 614 10.95 32.47 9.59
N ASN A 615 10.37 31.41 10.14
CA ASN A 615 9.03 31.43 10.71
C ASN A 615 8.97 31.35 12.23
N SER A 616 10.02 30.84 12.89
CA SER A 616 10.03 30.67 14.35
C SER A 616 11.23 31.27 15.07
N ALA A 617 12.28 31.72 14.37
CA ALA A 617 13.38 32.42 15.02
C ALA A 617 12.87 33.68 15.73
N ASP A 618 13.27 33.87 16.99
CA ASP A 618 12.75 34.93 17.83
C ASP A 618 13.84 35.51 18.70
N THR A 619 13.90 36.84 18.76
CA THR A 619 14.95 37.57 19.48
C THR A 619 14.48 38.08 20.85
N ARG A 620 13.24 37.79 21.28
CA ARG A 620 12.74 38.23 22.59
C ARG A 620 13.41 37.41 23.69
N GLY A 621 13.71 38.05 24.82
CA GLY A 621 14.34 37.40 25.97
C GLY A 621 15.70 36.81 25.62
N ALA A 622 15.89 35.52 25.90
CA ALA A 622 17.13 34.79 25.62
C ALA A 622 17.30 34.39 24.14
N GLY A 623 16.43 34.85 23.24
CA GLY A 623 16.39 34.40 21.85
C GLY A 623 15.73 33.02 21.71
N GLY A 624 16.16 32.24 20.72
CA GLY A 624 15.66 30.88 20.44
C GLY A 624 14.56 30.85 19.39
N TYR A 625 13.73 29.80 19.44
CA TYR A 625 12.70 29.51 18.46
C TYR A 625 11.33 29.32 19.13
N THR A 626 10.28 29.88 18.55
CA THR A 626 8.90 29.78 19.04
C THR A 626 8.23 28.47 18.64
N GLY A 627 7.01 28.23 19.17
CA GLY A 627 6.23 27.01 18.94
C GLY A 627 5.82 26.72 17.49
N GLY A 628 6.05 27.64 16.54
CA GLY A 628 5.62 27.49 15.14
C GLY A 628 4.18 28.00 14.95
N TYR A 629 3.36 27.25 14.21
CA TYR A 629 1.96 27.61 13.96
C TYR A 629 1.03 26.47 14.38
N ALA A 630 -0.10 26.81 14.98
CA ALA A 630 -1.17 25.86 15.24
C ALA A 630 -2.42 26.26 14.46
N ASP A 631 -3.11 25.27 13.93
CA ASP A 631 -4.46 25.49 13.42
C ASP A 631 -5.44 25.57 14.59
N THR A 632 -6.17 26.68 14.68
CA THR A 632 -7.23 26.87 15.69
C THR A 632 -8.62 26.91 15.05
N SER A 633 -8.73 26.58 13.77
CA SER A 633 -10.03 26.45 13.10
C SER A 633 -10.79 25.25 13.65
N ALA A 634 -12.12 25.35 13.69
CA ALA A 634 -12.96 24.22 14.09
C ALA A 634 -12.93 23.07 13.08
N ALA A 635 -12.54 23.35 11.84
CA ALA A 635 -12.46 22.38 10.75
C ALA A 635 -11.11 21.67 10.67
N GLU A 636 -10.09 22.17 11.37
CA GLU A 636 -8.70 21.69 11.29
C GLU A 636 -8.22 21.56 9.84
N ASP A 637 -8.53 22.56 9.00
CA ASP A 637 -8.28 22.56 7.55
C ASP A 637 -7.20 23.59 7.11
N GLY A 638 -6.48 24.15 8.08
CA GLY A 638 -5.46 25.17 7.86
C GLY A 638 -6.01 26.58 7.65
N SER A 639 -7.33 26.80 7.69
CA SER A 639 -7.91 28.15 7.55
C SER A 639 -7.64 29.04 8.77
N GLY A 640 -7.33 28.44 9.93
CA GLY A 640 -7.16 29.13 11.21
C GLY A 640 -5.74 29.10 11.76
N MET A 641 -4.70 29.16 10.91
CA MET A 641 -3.31 29.11 11.36
C MET A 641 -2.93 30.33 12.21
N VAL A 642 -2.58 30.10 13.48
CA VAL A 642 -2.12 31.11 14.44
C VAL A 642 -0.68 30.81 14.85
N GLN A 643 0.18 31.83 14.81
CA GLN A 643 1.54 31.71 15.29
C GLN A 643 1.56 31.53 16.80
N ARG A 644 2.35 30.56 17.28
CA ARG A 644 2.63 30.39 18.70
C ARG A 644 3.79 31.30 19.08
N THR A 645 3.56 32.17 20.06
CA THR A 645 4.54 33.17 20.50
C THR A 645 5.39 32.71 21.68
N TRP A 646 4.98 31.64 22.36
CA TRP A 646 5.76 30.94 23.39
C TRP A 646 6.90 30.15 22.75
N LYS A 647 7.93 29.82 23.56
CA LYS A 647 9.06 28.96 23.20
C LYS A 647 9.05 27.72 24.08
N ALA A 648 9.11 26.52 23.50
CA ALA A 648 9.28 25.29 24.26
C ALA A 648 10.76 24.93 24.35
N THR A 649 11.19 24.45 25.52
CA THR A 649 12.55 23.95 25.72
C THR A 649 12.81 22.74 24.84
N GLU A 650 11.83 21.83 24.74
CA GLU A 650 11.85 20.66 23.84
C GLU A 650 12.14 21.06 22.39
N HIS A 651 11.33 21.96 21.82
CA HIS A 651 11.52 22.41 20.44
C HIS A 651 12.90 23.05 20.19
N ASN A 652 13.46 23.75 21.19
CA ASN A 652 14.79 24.36 21.05
C ASN A 652 15.92 23.32 21.20
N ILE A 653 15.71 22.23 21.95
CA ILE A 653 16.61 21.07 21.94
C ILE A 653 16.64 20.45 20.54
N ASP A 654 15.45 20.23 19.95
CA ASP A 654 15.32 19.64 18.61
C ASP A 654 16.02 20.49 17.55
N VAL A 655 15.73 21.80 17.52
CA VAL A 655 16.33 22.74 16.57
C VAL A 655 17.84 22.83 16.77
N GLY A 656 18.32 22.91 18.01
CA GLY A 656 19.74 22.94 18.33
C GLY A 656 20.47 21.72 17.78
N ALA A 657 19.94 20.53 18.03
CA ALA A 657 20.50 19.28 17.54
C ALA A 657 20.47 19.20 16.01
N PHE A 658 19.33 19.52 15.40
CA PHE A 658 19.16 19.51 13.97
C PHE A 658 20.16 20.45 13.26
N PHE A 659 20.31 21.67 13.74
CA PHE A 659 21.23 22.63 13.14
C PHE A 659 22.70 22.27 13.39
N ALA A 660 23.02 21.61 14.50
CA ALA A 660 24.35 21.01 14.71
C ALA A 660 24.64 19.93 13.65
N MET A 661 23.66 19.09 13.32
CA MET A 661 23.80 18.10 12.24
C MET A 661 24.02 18.78 10.89
N LEU A 662 23.28 19.84 10.57
CA LEU A 662 23.47 20.58 9.32
C LEU A 662 24.85 21.22 9.24
N ASN A 663 25.36 21.81 10.33
CA ASN A 663 26.73 22.29 10.35
C ASN A 663 27.73 21.17 10.07
N GLN A 664 27.56 20.00 10.69
CA GLN A 664 28.42 18.85 10.45
C GLN A 664 28.36 18.36 8.99
N LEU A 665 27.18 18.36 8.37
CA LEU A 665 26.98 17.86 7.00
C LEU A 665 27.39 18.86 5.92
N THR A 666 27.26 20.16 6.18
CA THR A 666 27.48 21.22 5.17
C THR A 666 28.78 21.99 5.36
N GLY A 667 29.33 22.02 6.58
CA GLY A 667 30.44 22.90 6.95
C GLY A 667 30.07 24.38 7.09
N ASP A 668 28.80 24.75 6.87
CA ASP A 668 28.37 26.15 6.95
C ASP A 668 28.21 26.59 8.41
N GLN A 669 28.97 27.62 8.78
CA GLN A 669 29.02 28.16 10.13
C GLN A 669 27.69 28.80 10.56
N VAL A 670 26.84 29.22 9.61
CA VAL A 670 25.52 29.77 9.94
C VAL A 670 24.67 28.78 10.74
N TRP A 671 24.76 27.49 10.42
CA TRP A 671 24.02 26.44 11.12
C TRP A 671 24.57 26.21 12.52
N LYS A 672 25.88 26.36 12.71
CA LYS A 672 26.47 26.30 14.05
C LYS A 672 26.01 27.48 14.90
N ASP A 673 26.03 28.70 14.37
CA ASP A 673 25.63 29.88 15.15
C ASP A 673 24.14 29.82 15.54
N ARG A 674 23.29 29.31 14.64
CA ARG A 674 21.86 29.08 14.93
C ARG A 674 21.64 27.94 15.94
N SER A 675 22.42 26.86 15.83
CA SER A 675 22.42 25.76 16.81
C SER A 675 22.81 26.27 18.21
N ASP A 676 23.90 27.04 18.29
CA ASP A 676 24.37 27.65 19.53
C ASP A 676 23.31 28.59 20.13
N GLY A 677 22.57 29.33 19.30
CA GLY A 677 21.46 30.19 19.72
C GLY A 677 20.29 29.40 20.34
N ALA A 678 19.90 28.28 19.73
CA ALA A 678 18.87 27.39 20.29
C ALA A 678 19.31 26.79 21.63
N PHE A 679 20.54 26.28 21.72
CA PHE A 679 21.07 25.72 22.97
C PHE A 679 21.34 26.78 24.05
N ALA A 680 21.64 28.02 23.66
CA ALA A 680 21.72 29.14 24.61
C ALA A 680 20.37 29.40 25.29
N PHE A 681 19.26 29.31 24.55
CA PHE A 681 17.92 29.33 25.14
C PHE A 681 17.68 28.13 26.06
N VAL A 682 18.00 26.91 25.64
CA VAL A 682 17.85 25.70 26.50
C VAL A 682 18.60 25.85 27.83
N LYS A 683 19.79 26.45 27.80
CA LYS A 683 20.57 26.74 28.99
C LYS A 683 19.88 27.70 29.97
N THR A 684 19.11 28.67 29.48
CA THR A 684 18.37 29.59 30.38
C THR A 684 17.16 28.94 31.04
N MET A 685 16.72 27.78 30.53
CA MET A 685 15.63 27.00 31.12
C MET A 685 16.08 26.06 32.24
N LEU A 686 17.39 25.93 32.47
CA LEU A 686 17.92 25.17 33.60
C LEU A 686 17.52 25.85 34.92
N SER A 687 16.91 25.09 35.83
CA SER A 687 16.49 25.56 37.14
C SER A 687 17.66 26.14 37.95
N ALA A 688 17.37 27.06 38.86
CA ALA A 688 18.40 27.76 39.64
C ALA A 688 19.30 26.83 40.48
N ASP A 689 18.77 25.67 40.89
CA ASP A 689 19.50 24.62 41.62
C ASP A 689 20.27 23.64 40.69
N GLY A 690 20.11 23.80 39.37
CA GLY A 690 20.75 23.01 38.32
C GLY A 690 20.27 21.56 38.27
N ASN A 691 19.04 21.28 38.73
CA ASN A 691 18.52 19.92 38.83
C ASN A 691 17.60 19.51 37.68
N HIS A 692 16.89 20.43 37.06
CA HIS A 692 15.91 20.13 36.01
C HIS A 692 15.76 21.31 35.06
N LEU A 693 15.09 21.11 33.94
CA LEU A 693 14.74 22.17 33.01
C LEU A 693 13.25 22.48 33.08
N TRP A 694 12.92 23.76 32.95
CA TRP A 694 11.56 24.24 32.78
C TRP A 694 11.04 23.97 31.36
N THR A 695 9.70 23.94 31.22
CA THR A 695 9.05 23.54 29.95
C THR A 695 9.26 24.56 28.83
N GLY A 696 9.50 25.83 29.17
CA GLY A 696 9.77 26.88 28.19
C GLY A 696 9.39 28.27 28.69
N THR A 697 8.75 29.07 27.85
CA THR A 697 8.25 30.40 28.20
C THR A 697 6.72 30.51 28.09
N GLY A 698 6.15 31.51 28.74
CA GLY A 698 4.77 31.94 28.52
C GLY A 698 4.56 32.59 27.14
N LEU A 699 3.33 33.09 26.91
CA LEU A 699 2.91 33.71 25.64
C LEU A 699 3.70 34.98 25.28
N ASP A 700 4.30 35.65 26.27
CA ASP A 700 5.17 36.80 26.04
C ASP A 700 6.50 36.43 25.37
N GLY A 701 6.83 35.13 25.32
CA GLY A 701 8.07 34.60 24.75
C GLY A 701 9.31 34.86 25.62
N VAL A 702 9.13 35.31 26.87
CA VAL A 702 10.23 35.77 27.74
C VAL A 702 10.12 35.18 29.13
N THR A 703 8.95 35.24 29.76
CA THR A 703 8.77 34.76 31.13
C THR A 703 8.86 33.25 31.15
N VAL A 704 9.73 32.69 32.00
CA VAL A 704 9.86 31.24 32.17
C VAL A 704 8.53 30.66 32.60
N ASN A 705 8.10 29.61 31.90
CA ASN A 705 6.95 28.81 32.29
C ASN A 705 7.44 27.69 33.22
N GLU A 706 7.14 27.84 34.50
CA GLU A 706 7.46 26.85 35.54
C GLU A 706 6.33 25.81 35.73
N ASP A 707 5.24 25.93 34.94
CA ASP A 707 4.17 24.94 34.91
C ASP A 707 4.66 23.63 34.28
N ALA A 708 3.99 22.51 34.62
CA ALA A 708 4.21 21.13 34.16
C ALA A 708 5.60 20.84 33.56
N VAL A 709 6.49 20.23 34.36
CA VAL A 709 7.84 19.84 33.94
C VAL A 709 7.80 18.46 33.27
N PRO A 710 8.00 18.36 31.94
CA PRO A 710 7.91 17.10 31.21
C PRO A 710 9.24 16.34 31.22
N GLU A 711 9.16 15.02 31.01
CA GLU A 711 10.27 14.07 31.04
C GLU A 711 11.27 14.29 29.90
N ASP A 712 10.77 14.50 28.69
CA ASP A 712 11.52 14.63 27.44
C ASP A 712 12.59 15.74 27.53
N VAL A 713 12.23 16.93 28.01
CA VAL A 713 13.16 18.05 28.16
C VAL A 713 14.35 17.67 29.07
N GLN A 714 14.14 16.81 30.05
CA GLN A 714 15.18 16.40 30.99
C GLN A 714 16.19 15.46 30.34
N THR A 715 15.72 14.45 29.61
CA THR A 715 16.60 13.43 29.00
C THR A 715 17.16 13.90 27.66
N TRP A 716 16.38 14.61 26.86
CA TRP A 716 16.78 15.08 25.53
C TRP A 716 17.81 16.20 25.60
N SER A 717 17.76 17.08 26.60
CA SER A 717 18.80 18.11 26.80
C SER A 717 20.19 17.48 26.95
N TYR A 718 20.30 16.39 27.70
CA TYR A 718 21.53 15.61 27.80
C TYR A 718 21.85 14.86 26.51
N LEU A 719 20.88 14.18 25.89
CA LEU A 719 21.13 13.41 24.66
C LEU A 719 21.62 14.30 23.50
N ALA A 720 21.02 15.48 23.33
CA ALA A 720 21.37 16.42 22.27
C ALA A 720 22.76 17.03 22.47
N THR A 721 23.09 17.45 23.70
CA THR A 721 24.33 18.20 23.96
C THR A 721 25.49 17.33 24.43
N LEU A 722 25.20 16.23 25.12
CA LEU A 722 26.13 15.46 25.97
C LEU A 722 26.83 16.30 27.05
N ASP A 723 26.26 17.46 27.39
CA ASP A 723 26.82 18.36 28.39
C ASP A 723 26.55 17.80 29.80
N PRO A 724 27.60 17.57 30.62
CA PRO A 724 27.44 17.13 32.01
C PRO A 724 26.53 18.02 32.86
N ALA A 725 26.34 19.29 32.50
CA ALA A 725 25.42 20.21 33.17
C ALA A 725 23.98 19.67 33.22
N TYR A 726 23.55 18.92 32.20
CA TYR A 726 22.22 18.29 32.15
C TYR A 726 22.20 16.87 32.75
N GLY A 727 23.35 16.35 33.20
CA GLY A 727 23.43 15.04 33.84
C GLY A 727 22.52 14.93 35.06
N ARG A 728 22.38 16.01 35.86
CA ARG A 728 21.49 16.02 37.02
C ARG A 728 20.01 15.97 36.65
N ALA A 729 19.62 16.51 35.49
CA ALA A 729 18.25 16.44 34.97
C ALA A 729 17.83 14.99 34.71
N VAL A 730 18.74 14.15 34.18
CA VAL A 730 18.51 12.72 33.97
C VAL A 730 18.24 11.97 35.29
N ASP A 731 18.98 12.28 36.36
CA ASP A 731 18.70 11.66 37.67
C ASP A 731 17.45 12.24 38.34
N TRP A 732 17.20 13.53 38.16
CA TRP A 732 16.02 14.20 38.70
C TRP A 732 14.74 13.62 38.11
N THR A 733 14.65 13.44 36.79
CA THR A 733 13.47 12.84 36.15
C THR A 733 13.24 11.40 36.61
N ALA A 734 14.32 10.61 36.68
CA ALA A 734 14.25 9.22 37.13
C ALA A 734 13.74 9.05 38.56
N GLY A 735 13.91 10.06 39.42
CA GLY A 735 13.36 10.07 40.77
C GLY A 735 11.97 10.72 40.85
N ARG A 736 11.81 11.91 40.26
CA ARG A 736 10.62 12.73 40.42
C ARG A 736 9.40 12.21 39.66
N MET A 737 9.63 11.54 38.54
CA MET A 737 8.61 10.96 37.67
C MET A 737 8.59 9.43 37.76
N ALA A 738 9.28 8.84 38.75
CA ALA A 738 9.32 7.40 38.93
C ALA A 738 7.91 6.82 39.07
N ALA A 739 7.61 5.82 38.26
CA ALA A 739 6.31 5.15 38.25
C ALA A 739 6.47 3.62 38.25
N THR A 740 5.49 2.96 38.88
CA THR A 740 5.38 1.50 38.88
C THR A 740 3.92 1.12 38.71
N ASP A 741 3.63 0.25 37.75
CA ASP A 741 2.27 -0.15 37.42
C ASP A 741 2.25 -1.51 36.69
N GLY A 742 1.06 -2.00 36.37
CA GLY A 742 0.82 -3.21 35.62
C GLY A 742 0.46 -4.41 36.50
N PRO A 743 0.19 -5.56 35.87
CA PRO A 743 -0.10 -6.79 36.59
C PRO A 743 1.05 -7.18 37.53
N THR A 744 0.76 -7.98 38.55
CA THR A 744 1.79 -8.50 39.44
C THR A 744 2.73 -9.43 38.66
N ASP A 745 4.02 -9.12 38.68
CA ASP A 745 5.05 -10.00 38.15
C ASP A 745 5.14 -11.27 39.01
N PRO A 746 4.91 -12.47 38.44
CA PRO A 746 4.90 -13.72 39.20
C PRO A 746 6.28 -14.08 39.77
N THR A 747 7.36 -13.51 39.24
CA THR A 747 8.73 -13.76 39.70
C THR A 747 9.13 -12.89 40.88
N THR A 748 8.63 -11.65 40.97
CA THR A 748 9.02 -10.69 42.01
C THR A 748 7.91 -10.32 42.99
N GLY A 749 6.65 -10.64 42.68
CA GLY A 749 5.49 -10.24 43.48
C GLY A 749 5.24 -8.72 43.52
N ARG A 750 5.73 -7.98 42.53
CA ARG A 750 5.66 -6.50 42.43
C ARG A 750 4.98 -6.10 41.12
N PRO A 751 4.50 -4.84 40.96
CA PRO A 751 4.03 -4.35 39.67
C PRO A 751 5.07 -4.61 38.57
N MET A 752 4.61 -5.11 37.42
CA MET A 752 5.47 -5.62 36.35
C MET A 752 6.30 -4.54 35.67
N PHE A 753 5.79 -3.31 35.60
CA PHE A 753 6.43 -2.19 34.93
C PHE A 753 7.01 -1.21 35.94
N SER A 754 8.23 -0.75 35.68
CA SER A 754 8.89 0.31 36.45
C SER A 754 9.68 1.20 35.51
N GLY A 755 9.38 2.49 35.54
CA GLY A 755 9.96 3.47 34.62
C GLY A 755 9.64 4.88 35.07
N VAL A 756 9.36 5.75 34.10
CA VAL A 756 8.93 7.13 34.35
C VAL A 756 7.59 7.42 33.70
N SER A 757 6.83 8.35 34.28
CA SER A 757 5.67 8.98 33.65
C SER A 757 6.09 10.19 32.84
N PHE A 758 5.17 10.76 32.05
CA PHE A 758 5.44 11.95 31.24
C PHE A 758 5.79 13.18 32.09
N SER A 759 5.10 13.36 33.22
CA SER A 759 5.39 14.43 34.15
C SER A 759 5.11 13.98 35.58
N ALA A 760 5.44 14.85 36.52
CA ALA A 760 5.19 14.61 37.93
C ALA A 760 3.74 14.89 38.37
N VAL A 761 2.85 15.26 37.43
CA VAL A 761 1.42 15.52 37.68
C VAL A 761 0.67 14.21 37.91
N ASP A 762 0.97 13.19 37.11
CA ASP A 762 0.41 11.85 37.26
C ASP A 762 1.52 10.80 37.13
N THR A 763 1.90 10.21 38.26
CA THR A 763 2.87 9.11 38.33
C THR A 763 2.19 7.77 38.63
N SER A 764 0.89 7.64 38.33
CA SER A 764 0.13 6.40 38.57
C SER A 764 0.44 5.30 37.53
N GLY A 765 0.89 5.68 36.34
CA GLY A 765 1.23 4.77 35.25
C GLY A 765 2.57 5.07 34.62
N VAL A 766 3.18 4.06 33.99
CA VAL A 766 4.46 4.19 33.28
C VAL A 766 4.19 4.67 31.85
N TRP A 767 4.87 5.75 31.44
CA TRP A 767 4.94 6.18 30.05
C TRP A 767 6.16 5.51 29.39
N PHE A 768 5.91 4.63 28.42
CA PHE A 768 6.95 3.75 27.91
C PHE A 768 7.93 4.45 26.97
N GLU A 769 7.50 5.50 26.27
CA GLU A 769 8.39 6.31 25.44
C GLU A 769 9.42 7.09 26.28
N GLY A 770 8.99 7.84 27.30
CA GLY A 770 9.91 8.50 28.23
C GLY A 770 10.81 7.54 29.00
N THR A 771 10.29 6.35 29.31
CA THR A 771 11.12 5.28 29.89
C THR A 771 12.24 4.84 28.93
N ALA A 772 11.99 4.83 27.62
CA ALA A 772 13.01 4.57 26.61
C ALA A 772 13.97 5.77 26.41
N HIS A 773 13.50 7.02 26.55
CA HIS A 773 14.39 8.21 26.58
C HIS A 773 15.40 8.11 27.73
N LEU A 774 14.91 7.81 28.93
CA LEU A 774 15.74 7.66 30.12
C LEU A 774 16.74 6.51 29.98
N LEU A 775 16.33 5.39 29.37
CA LEU A 775 17.25 4.31 29.02
C LEU A 775 18.35 4.78 28.07
N ALA A 776 18.01 5.48 26.99
CA ALA A 776 18.99 6.02 26.05
C ALA A 776 19.95 7.01 26.73
N ALA A 777 19.43 7.87 27.62
CA ALA A 777 20.24 8.82 28.39
C ALA A 777 21.24 8.10 29.32
N TYR A 778 20.83 7.05 30.03
CA TYR A 778 21.76 6.24 30.84
C TYR A 778 22.84 5.56 30.01
N GLN A 779 22.47 5.02 28.84
CA GLN A 779 23.43 4.38 27.94
C GLN A 779 24.42 5.37 27.32
N ALA A 780 23.99 6.60 27.05
CA ALA A 780 24.85 7.67 26.57
C ALA A 780 25.78 8.19 27.68
N ARG A 781 25.23 8.41 28.89
CA ARG A 781 25.92 9.04 30.02
C ARG A 781 26.94 8.13 30.68
N LYS A 782 26.59 6.85 30.88
CA LYS A 782 27.45 5.81 31.50
C LYS A 782 28.04 6.25 32.84
N ALA A 783 27.29 6.99 33.65
CA ALA A 783 27.72 7.32 35.01
C ALA A 783 27.72 6.05 35.90
N PRO A 784 28.42 6.06 37.05
CA PRO A 784 28.38 4.94 37.99
C PRO A 784 26.95 4.52 38.34
N GLY A 785 26.60 3.26 38.11
CA GLY A 785 25.27 2.70 38.34
C GLY A 785 24.29 2.80 37.16
N ASP A 786 24.60 3.56 36.11
CA ASP A 786 23.70 3.71 34.94
C ASP A 786 23.49 2.38 34.20
N SER A 787 24.49 1.49 34.16
CA SER A 787 24.35 0.16 33.56
C SER A 787 23.26 -0.67 34.24
N ASP A 788 23.19 -0.65 35.57
CA ASP A 788 22.20 -1.41 36.34
C ASP A 788 20.80 -0.79 36.20
N LYS A 789 20.73 0.55 36.14
CA LYS A 789 19.48 1.27 35.87
C LYS A 789 18.97 0.95 34.47
N ALA A 790 19.84 1.02 33.46
CA ALA A 790 19.53 0.69 32.07
C ALA A 790 19.04 -0.75 31.91
N ALA A 791 19.67 -1.72 32.58
CA ALA A 791 19.26 -3.12 32.56
C ALA A 791 17.82 -3.32 33.10
N LYS A 792 17.40 -2.52 34.08
CA LYS A 792 16.02 -2.56 34.59
C LYS A 792 15.03 -1.99 33.58
N LEU A 793 15.33 -0.83 33.00
CA LEU A 793 14.43 -0.17 32.06
C LEU A 793 14.23 -0.98 30.77
N ILE A 794 15.30 -1.56 30.20
CA ILE A 794 15.15 -2.43 29.02
C ILE A 794 14.29 -3.66 29.33
N THR A 795 14.42 -4.22 30.54
CA THR A 795 13.57 -5.34 30.98
C THR A 795 12.11 -4.90 31.10
N THR A 796 11.84 -3.70 31.63
CA THR A 796 10.48 -3.15 31.67
C THR A 796 9.90 -2.95 30.27
N LEU A 797 10.65 -2.41 29.32
CA LEU A 797 10.18 -2.21 27.94
C LEU A 797 9.90 -3.54 27.23
N GLN A 798 10.75 -4.56 27.42
CA GLN A 798 10.51 -5.92 26.93
C GLN A 798 9.23 -6.54 27.53
N LYS A 799 9.00 -6.34 28.83
CA LYS A 799 7.76 -6.78 29.48
C LYS A 799 6.55 -6.01 28.98
N ALA A 800 6.68 -4.71 28.72
CA ALA A 800 5.60 -3.89 28.19
C ALA A 800 5.18 -4.40 26.79
N GLN A 801 6.14 -4.66 25.91
CA GLN A 801 5.89 -5.27 24.60
C GLN A 801 5.17 -6.61 24.71
N ALA A 802 5.46 -7.40 25.74
CA ALA A 802 4.93 -8.75 25.90
C ALA A 802 3.59 -8.83 26.65
N TYR A 803 3.35 -7.94 27.62
CA TYR A 803 2.34 -8.13 28.67
C TYR A 803 1.54 -6.86 29.03
N ALA A 804 1.86 -5.69 28.47
CA ALA A 804 1.02 -4.52 28.69
C ALA A 804 -0.40 -4.75 28.12
N PRO A 805 -1.43 -4.04 28.63
CA PRO A 805 -2.75 -4.08 28.00
C PRO A 805 -2.63 -3.75 26.50
N ASN A 806 -3.34 -4.51 25.65
CA ASN A 806 -3.30 -4.38 24.19
C ASN A 806 -1.94 -4.66 23.51
N ALA A 807 -1.01 -5.33 24.21
CA ALA A 807 0.22 -5.84 23.63
C ALA A 807 -0.02 -6.95 22.59
N ASP A 808 0.73 -6.92 21.50
CA ASP A 808 0.78 -8.00 20.49
C ASP A 808 2.15 -8.64 20.35
N ARG A 809 3.08 -8.30 21.24
CA ARG A 809 4.49 -8.75 21.21
C ARG A 809 5.30 -8.22 20.04
N ALA A 810 4.76 -7.32 19.21
CA ALA A 810 5.49 -6.67 18.12
C ALA A 810 5.77 -5.19 18.43
N GLY A 811 4.77 -4.43 18.89
CA GLY A 811 4.92 -3.02 19.28
C GLY A 811 4.80 -2.77 20.77
N ILE A 812 5.15 -1.56 21.19
CA ILE A 812 4.97 -1.06 22.56
C ILE A 812 3.77 -0.11 22.60
N VAL A 813 2.98 -0.20 23.66
CA VAL A 813 1.90 0.74 23.94
C VAL A 813 2.44 2.04 24.54
N ALA A 814 1.71 3.15 24.41
CA ALA A 814 2.20 4.43 24.92
C ALA A 814 2.30 4.45 26.46
N ALA A 815 1.28 3.97 27.16
CA ALA A 815 1.23 3.94 28.62
C ALA A 815 0.81 2.57 29.18
N SER A 816 1.10 2.33 30.46
CA SER A 816 0.76 1.07 31.15
C SER A 816 -0.74 0.88 31.40
N HIS A 817 -1.52 1.97 31.44
CA HIS A 817 -2.98 1.97 31.48
C HIS A 817 -3.56 3.17 30.71
N ASP A 818 -4.88 3.17 30.53
CA ASP A 818 -5.59 4.26 29.87
C ASP A 818 -5.71 5.51 30.74
N GLY A 819 -5.63 6.69 30.11
CA GLY A 819 -5.94 7.97 30.74
C GLY A 819 -4.84 8.56 31.63
N LEU A 820 -3.57 8.19 31.40
CA LEU A 820 -2.42 8.76 32.11
C LEU A 820 -2.29 10.26 31.78
N ASP A 821 -2.39 11.13 32.78
CA ASP A 821 -2.42 12.59 32.58
C ASP A 821 -1.02 13.15 32.33
N THR A 822 -0.88 13.91 31.24
CA THR A 822 0.39 14.59 30.92
C THR A 822 0.64 15.80 31.83
N GLY A 823 -0.41 16.39 32.40
CA GLY A 823 -0.36 17.69 33.05
C GLY A 823 -0.34 18.87 32.07
N GLN A 824 -0.48 18.61 30.77
CA GLN A 824 -0.49 19.62 29.70
C GLN A 824 -1.83 19.67 28.95
N GLY A 825 -2.84 18.92 29.42
CA GLY A 825 -4.18 18.88 28.82
C GLY A 825 -4.46 17.61 28.00
N ASP A 826 -3.42 16.84 27.68
CA ASP A 826 -3.51 15.59 26.94
C ASP A 826 -3.36 14.36 27.84
N ARG A 827 -3.74 13.19 27.32
CA ARG A 827 -3.64 11.90 28.03
C ARG A 827 -3.01 10.82 27.17
N TYR A 828 -2.24 9.96 27.82
CA TYR A 828 -1.74 8.74 27.20
C TYR A 828 -2.63 7.54 27.52
N TYR A 829 -2.61 6.57 26.60
CA TYR A 829 -3.46 5.39 26.65
C TYR A 829 -2.63 4.12 26.48
N ALA A 830 -3.14 2.99 26.96
CA ALA A 830 -2.57 1.67 26.73
C ALA A 830 -2.92 1.18 25.31
N SER A 831 -2.56 1.99 24.32
CA SER A 831 -2.73 1.71 22.90
C SER A 831 -1.37 1.67 22.24
N ARG A 832 -1.20 0.81 21.24
CA ARG A 832 0.09 0.64 20.57
C ARG A 832 0.50 1.93 19.89
N HIS A 833 1.74 2.33 20.08
CA HIS A 833 2.25 3.60 19.60
C HIS A 833 3.58 3.41 18.86
N THR A 834 3.63 3.98 17.65
CA THR A 834 4.79 3.90 16.77
C THR A 834 6.00 4.64 17.37
N GLY A 835 5.80 5.81 18.00
CA GLY A 835 6.85 6.55 18.70
C GLY A 835 7.47 5.77 19.86
N ALA A 836 6.65 5.25 20.77
CA ALA A 836 7.12 4.42 21.89
C ALA A 836 7.88 3.17 21.42
N THR A 837 7.42 2.54 20.34
CA THR A 837 8.10 1.39 19.73
C THR A 837 9.44 1.78 19.13
N ALA A 838 9.50 2.89 18.39
CA ALA A 838 10.72 3.38 17.77
C ALA A 838 11.77 3.77 18.82
N TRP A 839 11.38 4.49 19.88
CA TRP A 839 12.27 4.85 20.98
C TRP A 839 12.80 3.64 21.75
N TYR A 840 11.97 2.62 21.96
CA TYR A 840 12.46 1.35 22.50
C TYR A 840 13.54 0.72 21.63
N VAL A 841 13.35 0.68 20.30
CA VAL A 841 14.37 0.14 19.38
C VAL A 841 15.65 0.98 19.43
N VAL A 842 15.53 2.31 19.44
CA VAL A 842 16.66 3.24 19.58
C VAL A 842 17.45 2.94 20.84
N ALA A 843 16.78 2.90 21.98
CA ALA A 843 17.41 2.68 23.27
C ALA A 843 17.96 1.24 23.39
N ALA A 844 17.24 0.23 22.89
CA ALA A 844 17.74 -1.15 22.88
C ALA A 844 19.04 -1.32 22.07
N LYS A 845 19.27 -0.45 21.08
CA LYS A 845 20.47 -0.44 20.23
C LYS A 845 21.53 0.58 20.67
N GLY A 846 21.37 1.25 21.81
CA GLY A 846 22.29 2.30 22.23
C GLY A 846 22.37 3.45 21.21
N GLY A 847 21.22 3.83 20.65
CA GLY A 847 21.07 4.92 19.72
C GLY A 847 20.88 6.27 20.42
N ASN A 848 21.17 7.33 19.68
CA ASN A 848 20.91 8.72 20.07
C ASN A 848 20.49 9.48 18.80
N PRO A 849 19.19 9.75 18.59
CA PRO A 849 18.70 10.36 17.36
C PRO A 849 19.16 11.81 17.20
N PHE A 850 19.55 12.50 18.26
CA PHE A 850 20.00 13.89 18.22
C PHE A 850 21.42 14.07 17.67
N ARG A 851 22.12 12.98 17.31
CA ARG A 851 23.51 13.04 16.83
C ARG A 851 23.72 12.11 15.65
N LEU A 852 24.42 12.60 14.62
CA LEU A 852 24.75 11.84 13.41
C LEU A 852 25.73 10.71 13.66
#